data_AF-A0A4P2QUA1-F1
#
_entry.id   AF-A0A4P2QUA1-F1
#
_cell.length_a   1.000
_cell.length_b   1.000
_cell.length_c   1.000
_cell.angle_alpha   90.00
_cell.angle_beta   90.00
_cell.angle_gamma   90.00
#
_symmetry.space_group_name_H-M   'P 1'
#
loop_
_entity.id
_entity.type
_entity.pdbx_description
1 polymer ?
#
loop_
_entity_poly.entity_id
_entity_poly.type
_entity_poly.pdbx_seq_one_letter_code
_entity_poly.pdbx_strand_id
1 'polypeptide(L)'
;MGDYKTAFRPIGSEALTFDGKTQYRSIPSSSEINFARDQDFTVAVQVCPDPVQPSQQNVDPGMVEKWDAYGRYPFALRYYARGAEQGKIYAGRYDETNFPTVMSKSLLNDRKFHHVAFVRRTQNGKGVLELYVDGALEASTPDTTAGDTRNGSALYLGCRGLRGGTGMNYFAGQIKDLQIYGAALSPAEIAGLARPQPQASGKPNLLLIVADDLGADALRINDATGEVTVQLDGPNGTTGPKRLPNLEKLVKHGMHFSRAWAQPVCSATRGSLFTGMQPWRSGVGYPDPGGNNTLVMNPRSGAAVRSLAEVLKGADYRCGMFGKWHMGKPDAERPPTKPAGGKKNDPKRTAWDWGWERFEGILEGGFRVVAPKYGYPQATMPLGKLASVNPEAKDPNDPREVAFAKKRDAVRTRTTEYLRRVAPEFVERQPDIQFYVWEKCYEDDPTGVMLYDRPPTERTHMYATRDQVYSAKEWIAQMLGSPWCVALTLTTPHDPFHVPPRESYTIRFANPEKPTVQEMFVAMVESMDFYIGQLLSSPEPEIQEQLKNTVIVFIGDNGTQDEDPDRPGVLLDSDEQDKATPHIGAVHVPMIIADGGSLLAGTPCYLAGAAIRGSSGDLVHILDIFRTCADIAGASAREAVDSVSLKPYLRGGSVEKREFNFSQQFGYHKMQGGRTTNKFALVSDGRYLLSCARSKFNDSDVTDEYTYTLYELVPHETIVGALREKKIESFLTDATHRAVAQRLYDEMKRHHLDGGDEKEQRGPLPFPPLFAYRYVRLLAKSEVNGGPWTSAADFQVLVNGKPLDRSAWTVTVDSEETAGENGRGQNAIDGTSASIWHTEWYSRCPAHPHWLSVDLKSPQAISGFKYLPRQNQANGRIADYEFQVSSDGQSWVTLCAGRFPDGTAEQTVDVQLANERSIRGTVAVKATFRNNGSVPLDYVWVDYAGAEKKYGTIAPRSQVVQDTYETHVWRLKDGARTVATYVPTTEPNPVFSYGNSP
;
A
#
# COMPACT_ATOMS: atom_id res chain seq x y z
N MET A 1 25.73 12.71 -25.62
CA MET A 1 25.57 12.11 -26.95
C MET A 1 24.09 11.94 -27.17
N GLY A 2 23.55 12.45 -28.28
CA GLY A 2 22.12 12.31 -28.57
C GLY A 2 21.75 10.84 -28.69
N ASP A 3 20.54 10.50 -28.24
CA ASP A 3 20.03 9.14 -28.33
C ASP A 3 19.79 8.78 -29.81
N TYR A 4 20.71 8.00 -30.39
CA TYR A 4 20.68 7.61 -31.81
C TYR A 4 19.48 6.70 -32.16
N LYS A 5 18.71 6.24 -31.15
CA LYS A 5 17.46 5.49 -31.33
C LYS A 5 16.20 6.35 -31.31
N THR A 6 16.30 7.65 -31.04
CA THR A 6 15.15 8.56 -31.19
C THR A 6 14.89 8.81 -32.67
N ALA A 7 13.67 8.54 -33.12
CA ALA A 7 13.28 8.72 -34.52
C ALA A 7 13.05 10.20 -34.87
N PHE A 8 13.57 10.65 -36.01
CA PHE A 8 13.08 11.84 -36.70
C PHE A 8 11.74 11.51 -37.37
N ARG A 9 10.69 12.24 -36.99
CA ARG A 9 9.29 11.97 -37.39
C ARG A 9 8.67 13.12 -38.17
N PRO A 10 8.92 13.21 -39.47
CA PRO A 10 8.41 14.31 -40.28
C PRO A 10 6.89 14.27 -40.48
N ILE A 11 6.25 13.10 -40.34
CA ILE A 11 4.81 12.89 -40.46
C ILE A 11 4.34 11.81 -39.45
N GLY A 12 3.16 12.00 -38.86
CA GLY A 12 2.56 11.10 -37.86
C GLY A 12 1.53 10.14 -38.47
N SER A 13 0.53 9.72 -37.67
CA SER A 13 -0.47 8.71 -38.02
C SER A 13 -1.54 9.15 -39.02
N GLU A 14 -1.62 10.46 -39.30
CA GLU A 14 -2.49 10.99 -40.34
C GLU A 14 -1.97 10.60 -41.74
N ALA A 15 -2.84 10.00 -42.54
CA ALA A 15 -2.49 9.56 -43.89
C ALA A 15 -2.43 10.74 -44.88
N LEU A 16 -1.24 10.99 -45.41
CA LEU A 16 -1.07 11.87 -46.57
C LEU A 16 -1.45 11.11 -47.83
N THR A 17 -2.33 11.70 -48.65
CA THR A 17 -2.77 11.12 -49.92
C THR A 17 -2.09 11.85 -51.08
N PHE A 18 -1.62 11.08 -52.04
CA PHE A 18 -0.93 11.56 -53.25
C PHE A 18 -1.63 11.03 -54.50
N ASP A 19 -1.85 11.91 -55.47
CA ASP A 19 -2.60 11.65 -56.70
C ASP A 19 -1.78 11.01 -57.82
N GLY A 20 -0.46 10.85 -57.63
CA GLY A 20 0.47 10.39 -58.66
C GLY A 20 0.58 11.32 -59.87
N LYS A 21 0.21 12.60 -59.74
CA LYS A 21 0.27 13.60 -60.83
C LYS A 21 0.92 14.92 -60.42
N THR A 22 0.57 15.45 -59.26
CA THR A 22 0.96 16.80 -58.84
C THR A 22 1.27 16.92 -57.36
N GLN A 23 0.70 16.06 -56.53
CA GLN A 23 0.80 16.16 -55.07
C GLN A 23 2.11 15.57 -54.57
N TYR A 24 2.79 16.33 -53.71
CA TYR A 24 3.98 15.89 -52.99
C TYR A 24 4.14 16.71 -51.71
N ARG A 25 5.01 16.26 -50.81
CA ARG A 25 5.41 17.04 -49.63
C ARG A 25 6.93 17.13 -49.57
N SER A 26 7.46 18.33 -49.39
CA SER A 26 8.89 18.55 -49.16
C SER A 26 9.13 18.98 -47.72
N ILE A 27 10.08 18.33 -47.06
CA ILE A 27 10.54 18.67 -45.72
C ILE A 27 11.98 19.21 -45.85
N PRO A 28 12.31 20.37 -45.25
CA PRO A 28 13.65 20.94 -45.33
C PRO A 28 14.75 19.95 -44.94
N SER A 29 15.92 20.07 -45.57
CA SER A 29 17.08 19.24 -45.25
C SER A 29 17.45 19.38 -43.76
N SER A 30 17.77 18.26 -43.12
CA SER A 30 18.25 18.18 -41.75
C SER A 30 19.47 17.27 -41.67
N SER A 31 20.42 17.60 -40.79
CA SER A 31 21.57 16.75 -40.49
C SER A 31 21.16 15.41 -39.84
N GLU A 32 20.01 15.36 -39.17
CA GLU A 32 19.49 14.15 -38.49
C GLU A 32 19.14 13.02 -39.46
N ILE A 33 18.86 13.35 -40.71
CA ILE A 33 18.47 12.39 -41.78
C ILE A 33 19.48 12.36 -42.92
N ASN A 34 20.68 12.91 -42.71
CA ASN A 34 21.72 13.03 -43.73
C ASN A 34 22.89 12.07 -43.45
N PHE A 35 22.68 10.80 -43.76
CA PHE A 35 23.57 9.73 -43.32
C PHE A 35 24.83 9.60 -44.18
N ALA A 36 25.96 9.39 -43.48
CA ALA A 36 27.25 9.09 -44.09
C ALA A 36 27.28 7.69 -44.71
N ARG A 37 28.30 7.42 -45.55
CA ARG A 37 28.58 6.08 -46.10
C ARG A 37 28.51 4.99 -45.02
N ASP A 38 29.27 5.18 -43.93
CA ASP A 38 29.46 4.18 -42.88
C ASP A 38 28.48 4.28 -41.71
N GLN A 39 27.47 5.15 -41.81
CA GLN A 39 26.52 5.38 -40.73
C GLN A 39 25.33 4.42 -40.83
N ASP A 40 25.07 3.69 -39.75
CA ASP A 40 23.89 2.85 -39.63
C ASP A 40 22.62 3.70 -39.48
N PHE A 41 21.53 3.29 -40.15
CA PHE A 41 20.26 4.00 -40.11
C PHE A 41 19.08 3.07 -40.43
N THR A 42 17.88 3.54 -40.12
CA THR A 42 16.61 2.90 -40.50
C THR A 42 15.61 3.94 -40.99
N VAL A 43 14.97 3.71 -42.12
CA VAL A 43 13.83 4.49 -42.63
C VAL A 43 12.61 3.57 -42.63
N ALA A 44 11.68 3.79 -41.70
CA ALA A 44 10.47 3.00 -41.51
C ALA A 44 9.22 3.84 -41.84
N VAL A 45 8.28 3.30 -42.60
CA VAL A 45 7.10 4.04 -43.06
C VAL A 45 5.90 3.13 -43.33
N GLN A 46 4.69 3.61 -43.11
CA GLN A 46 3.44 2.94 -43.49
C GLN A 46 2.97 3.46 -44.85
N VAL A 47 2.78 2.57 -45.81
CA VAL A 47 2.51 2.93 -47.21
C VAL A 47 1.34 2.11 -47.75
N CYS A 48 0.45 2.77 -48.49
CA CYS A 48 -0.68 2.15 -49.18
C CYS A 48 -0.64 2.58 -50.65
N PRO A 49 0.15 1.91 -51.50
CA PRO A 49 0.24 2.22 -52.93
C PRO A 49 -1.10 2.02 -53.65
N ASP A 50 -1.47 2.95 -54.54
CA ASP A 50 -2.53 2.68 -55.51
C ASP A 50 -1.99 1.68 -56.56
N PRO A 51 -2.66 0.55 -56.81
CA PRO A 51 -2.27 -0.37 -57.88
C PRO A 51 -2.17 0.30 -59.26
N VAL A 52 -2.88 1.41 -59.47
CA VAL A 52 -2.83 2.21 -60.69
C VAL A 52 -2.06 3.50 -60.44
N GLN A 53 -0.86 3.59 -61.01
CA GLN A 53 -0.03 4.81 -60.98
C GLN A 53 -0.33 5.67 -62.23
N PRO A 54 -0.92 6.88 -62.11
CA PRO A 54 -1.33 7.68 -63.26
C PRO A 54 -0.16 8.21 -64.10
N SER A 55 1.00 8.45 -63.48
CA SER A 55 2.18 8.95 -64.18
C SER A 55 2.80 7.86 -65.07
N GLN A 56 2.86 8.13 -66.37
CA GLN A 56 3.52 7.24 -67.35
C GLN A 56 4.99 7.58 -67.62
N GLN A 57 5.54 8.62 -66.98
CA GLN A 57 6.87 9.14 -67.33
C GLN A 57 8.03 8.23 -66.89
N ASN A 58 7.92 7.48 -65.79
CA ASN A 58 8.92 6.51 -65.33
C ASN A 58 8.28 5.33 -64.60
N VAL A 59 9.05 4.25 -64.41
CA VAL A 59 8.59 3.00 -63.77
C VAL A 59 8.74 2.99 -62.26
N ASP A 60 9.42 3.97 -61.66
CA ASP A 60 9.79 4.00 -60.24
C ASP A 60 9.39 5.31 -59.52
N PRO A 61 8.09 5.61 -59.32
CA PRO A 61 7.67 6.77 -58.53
C PRO A 61 8.27 6.79 -57.12
N GLY A 62 8.68 7.99 -56.70
CA GLY A 62 9.33 8.22 -55.41
C GLY A 62 8.34 8.29 -54.26
N MET A 63 8.57 7.48 -53.22
CA MET A 63 7.72 7.46 -52.03
C MET A 63 8.32 8.30 -50.92
N VAL A 64 9.57 8.02 -50.57
CA VAL A 64 10.35 8.71 -49.54
C VAL A 64 11.78 8.85 -50.02
N GLU A 65 12.22 10.07 -50.33
CA GLU A 65 13.55 10.28 -50.93
C GLU A 65 14.27 11.50 -50.37
N LYS A 66 15.54 11.31 -50.01
CA LYS A 66 16.47 12.39 -49.65
C LYS A 66 17.35 12.71 -50.85
N TRP A 67 16.76 13.10 -51.96
CA TRP A 67 17.46 13.34 -53.23
C TRP A 67 16.71 14.37 -54.07
N ASP A 68 17.42 15.37 -54.62
CA ASP A 68 16.87 16.49 -55.41
C ASP A 68 16.96 16.25 -56.93
N ALA A 69 16.99 14.98 -57.33
CA ALA A 69 17.25 14.54 -58.70
C ALA A 69 18.68 14.74 -59.24
N TYR A 70 19.65 15.12 -58.40
CA TYR A 70 21.05 15.23 -58.81
C TYR A 70 22.04 14.69 -57.76
N GLY A 71 23.16 14.12 -58.22
CA GLY A 71 24.25 13.67 -57.34
C GLY A 71 23.88 12.54 -56.37
N ARG A 72 24.70 12.38 -55.33
CA ARG A 72 24.57 11.38 -54.25
C ARG A 72 23.33 11.53 -53.36
N TYR A 73 22.92 10.43 -52.73
CA TYR A 73 21.87 10.44 -51.70
C TYR A 73 21.99 9.30 -50.69
N PRO A 74 21.58 9.52 -49.42
CA PRO A 74 21.72 8.54 -48.36
C PRO A 74 20.65 7.45 -48.41
N PHE A 75 19.44 7.75 -48.88
CA PHE A 75 18.36 6.77 -49.06
C PHE A 75 17.29 7.27 -50.05
N ALA A 76 16.66 6.31 -50.73
CA ALA A 76 15.45 6.47 -51.52
C ALA A 76 14.61 5.19 -51.40
N LEU A 77 13.31 5.33 -51.18
CA LEU A 77 12.31 4.25 -51.24
C LEU A 77 11.35 4.56 -52.39
N ARG A 78 11.20 3.62 -53.31
CA ARG A 78 10.40 3.78 -54.54
C ARG A 78 9.47 2.61 -54.78
N TYR A 79 8.30 2.91 -55.32
CA TYR A 79 7.33 1.92 -55.77
C TYR A 79 7.57 1.59 -57.24
N TYR A 80 7.52 0.31 -57.62
CA TYR A 80 7.67 -0.10 -59.00
C TYR A 80 6.30 -0.16 -59.69
N ALA A 81 6.05 0.79 -60.58
CA ALA A 81 4.74 1.06 -61.16
C ALA A 81 4.36 0.17 -62.34
N ARG A 82 5.33 -0.44 -63.05
CA ARG A 82 5.10 -1.21 -64.30
C ARG A 82 6.18 -2.26 -64.51
N GLY A 83 5.91 -3.27 -65.36
CA GLY A 83 6.86 -4.33 -65.71
C GLY A 83 6.77 -5.56 -64.80
N ALA A 84 7.74 -6.47 -64.90
CA ALA A 84 7.73 -7.73 -64.15
C ALA A 84 7.74 -7.56 -62.61
N GLU A 85 8.27 -6.44 -62.13
CA GLU A 85 8.35 -6.11 -60.70
C GLU A 85 7.22 -5.19 -60.23
N GLN A 86 6.19 -4.94 -61.05
CA GLN A 86 5.08 -4.06 -60.70
C GLN A 86 4.46 -4.46 -59.35
N GLY A 87 4.29 -3.49 -58.46
CA GLY A 87 3.73 -3.69 -57.13
C GLY A 87 4.78 -3.85 -56.03
N LYS A 88 6.06 -4.00 -56.37
CA LYS A 88 7.15 -4.11 -55.39
C LYS A 88 7.67 -2.73 -54.99
N ILE A 89 8.32 -2.70 -53.83
CA ILE A 89 9.08 -1.54 -53.38
C ILE A 89 10.56 -1.89 -53.44
N TYR A 90 11.38 -0.95 -53.86
CA TYR A 90 12.81 -1.05 -53.70
C TYR A 90 13.35 0.15 -52.94
N ALA A 91 14.45 -0.09 -52.24
CA ALA A 91 15.17 0.92 -51.49
C ALA A 91 16.65 0.90 -51.86
N GLY A 92 17.30 2.06 -51.85
CA GLY A 92 18.71 2.15 -52.20
C GLY A 92 19.33 3.48 -51.84
N ARG A 93 20.64 3.59 -52.09
CA ARG A 93 21.45 4.78 -51.82
C ARG A 93 22.53 4.92 -52.88
N TYR A 94 23.03 6.13 -53.12
CA TYR A 94 23.93 6.41 -54.24
C TYR A 94 25.07 7.34 -53.81
N ASP A 95 26.30 7.01 -54.23
CA ASP A 95 27.51 7.78 -53.91
C ASP A 95 28.14 8.48 -55.15
N GLU A 96 27.39 8.60 -56.25
CA GLU A 96 27.82 9.04 -57.59
C GLU A 96 28.55 8.00 -58.45
N THR A 97 28.90 6.84 -57.90
CA THR A 97 29.58 5.75 -58.61
C THR A 97 28.84 4.41 -58.51
N ASN A 98 28.36 4.07 -57.32
CA ASN A 98 27.71 2.82 -56.95
C ASN A 98 26.29 3.09 -56.46
N PHE A 99 25.34 2.30 -56.95
CA PHE A 99 23.92 2.37 -56.58
C PHE A 99 23.38 1.02 -56.08
N PRO A 100 23.78 0.57 -54.88
CA PRO A 100 23.21 -0.63 -54.30
C PRO A 100 21.71 -0.45 -54.01
N THR A 101 20.92 -1.45 -54.38
CA THR A 101 19.47 -1.48 -54.19
C THR A 101 19.01 -2.83 -53.64
N VAL A 102 17.95 -2.81 -52.85
CA VAL A 102 17.27 -3.98 -52.28
C VAL A 102 15.78 -3.88 -52.59
N MET A 103 15.14 -4.99 -52.97
CA MET A 103 13.76 -5.00 -53.45
C MET A 103 12.90 -6.00 -52.65
N SER A 104 11.64 -5.65 -52.44
CA SER A 104 10.66 -6.50 -51.77
C SER A 104 10.40 -7.77 -52.57
N LYS A 105 10.14 -8.87 -51.88
CA LYS A 105 9.60 -10.10 -52.48
C LYS A 105 8.09 -9.98 -52.67
N SER A 106 7.41 -9.34 -51.71
CA SER A 106 5.96 -9.18 -51.73
C SER A 106 5.52 -8.06 -52.67
N LEU A 107 4.29 -8.21 -53.20
CA LEU A 107 3.56 -7.17 -53.92
C LEU A 107 2.72 -6.37 -52.91
N LEU A 108 2.84 -5.06 -52.93
CA LEU A 108 2.18 -4.12 -52.00
C LEU A 108 1.12 -3.29 -52.74
N ASN A 109 0.45 -3.87 -53.72
CA ASN A 109 -0.55 -3.21 -54.57
C ASN A 109 -2.00 -3.61 -54.23
N ASP A 110 -2.24 -4.05 -52.99
CA ASP A 110 -3.53 -4.58 -52.52
C ASP A 110 -4.45 -3.52 -51.87
N ARG A 111 -4.04 -2.24 -51.90
CA ARG A 111 -4.70 -1.10 -51.25
C ARG A 111 -4.78 -1.20 -49.72
N LYS A 112 -3.85 -1.90 -49.09
CA LYS A 112 -3.67 -1.88 -47.64
C LYS A 112 -2.42 -1.11 -47.25
N PHE A 113 -2.41 -0.63 -46.01
CA PHE A 113 -1.19 -0.13 -45.41
C PHE A 113 -0.26 -1.30 -45.11
N HIS A 114 0.96 -1.21 -45.63
CA HIS A 114 2.07 -2.08 -45.31
C HIS A 114 3.15 -1.27 -44.60
N HIS A 115 3.75 -1.87 -43.57
CA HIS A 115 4.93 -1.30 -42.94
C HIS A 115 6.16 -1.66 -43.77
N VAL A 116 6.95 -0.68 -44.17
CA VAL A 116 8.17 -0.86 -44.96
C VAL A 116 9.33 -0.23 -44.21
N ALA A 117 10.38 -1.02 -43.93
CA ALA A 117 11.59 -0.52 -43.30
C ALA A 117 12.83 -0.82 -44.15
N PHE A 118 13.54 0.24 -44.54
CA PHE A 118 14.85 0.19 -45.17
C PHE A 118 15.94 0.41 -44.13
N VAL A 119 16.81 -0.58 -43.95
CA VAL A 119 17.86 -0.57 -42.94
C VAL A 119 19.22 -0.65 -43.62
N ARG A 120 20.14 0.22 -43.21
CA ARG A 120 21.57 0.03 -43.49
C ARG A 120 22.27 -0.34 -42.19
N ARG A 121 22.93 -1.49 -42.17
CA ARG A 121 23.60 -2.05 -40.99
C ARG A 121 25.06 -2.37 -41.28
N THR A 122 25.92 -2.17 -40.31
CA THR A 122 27.30 -2.69 -40.33
C THR A 122 27.32 -4.10 -39.73
N GLN A 123 27.63 -5.11 -40.53
CA GLN A 123 27.81 -6.50 -40.10
C GLN A 123 29.23 -6.96 -40.42
N ASN A 124 29.97 -7.45 -39.42
CA ASN A 124 31.36 -7.92 -39.58
C ASN A 124 32.26 -6.90 -40.31
N GLY A 125 32.10 -5.61 -39.99
CA GLY A 125 32.85 -4.52 -40.60
C GLY A 125 32.45 -4.15 -42.03
N LYS A 126 31.36 -4.73 -42.58
CA LYS A 126 30.84 -4.44 -43.92
C LYS A 126 29.41 -3.90 -43.86
N GLY A 127 29.08 -2.96 -44.73
CA GLY A 127 27.71 -2.45 -44.85
C GLY A 127 26.78 -3.43 -45.56
N VAL A 128 25.56 -3.56 -45.05
CA VAL A 128 24.49 -4.39 -45.61
C VAL A 128 23.21 -3.55 -45.66
N LEU A 129 22.51 -3.63 -46.78
CA LEU A 129 21.16 -3.10 -46.95
C LEU A 129 20.14 -4.21 -46.69
N GLU A 130 19.12 -3.94 -45.90
CA GLU A 130 18.03 -4.85 -45.58
C GLU A 130 16.69 -4.15 -45.86
N LEU A 131 15.72 -4.90 -46.39
CA LEU A 131 14.36 -4.42 -46.59
C LEU A 131 13.38 -5.34 -45.88
N TYR A 132 12.56 -4.75 -45.02
CA TYR A 132 11.51 -5.43 -44.28
C TYR A 132 10.14 -4.96 -44.75
N VAL A 133 9.19 -5.89 -44.83
CA VAL A 133 7.77 -5.63 -45.10
C VAL A 133 6.97 -6.30 -44.00
N ASP A 134 6.04 -5.54 -43.38
CA ASP A 134 5.18 -6.00 -42.30
C ASP A 134 5.93 -6.71 -41.15
N GLY A 135 7.15 -6.23 -40.89
CA GLY A 135 8.01 -6.71 -39.80
C GLY A 135 8.88 -7.91 -40.18
N ALA A 136 8.68 -8.50 -41.36
CA ALA A 136 9.46 -9.62 -41.86
C ALA A 136 10.59 -9.13 -42.78
N LEU A 137 11.79 -9.70 -42.61
CA LEU A 137 12.91 -9.47 -43.53
C LEU A 137 12.60 -10.10 -44.88
N GLU A 138 12.52 -9.31 -45.93
CA GLU A 138 12.24 -9.82 -47.27
C GLU A 138 13.51 -10.03 -48.10
N ALA A 139 14.41 -9.06 -48.08
CA ALA A 139 15.62 -9.09 -48.90
C ALA A 139 16.79 -8.35 -48.24
N SER A 140 17.99 -8.73 -48.66
CA SER A 140 19.23 -8.08 -48.24
C SER A 140 20.25 -8.09 -49.37
N THR A 141 21.08 -7.04 -49.45
CA THR A 141 22.18 -6.94 -50.41
C THR A 141 23.39 -6.24 -49.76
N PRO A 142 24.64 -6.51 -50.19
CA PRO A 142 25.80 -5.74 -49.75
C PRO A 142 25.68 -4.26 -50.11
N ASP A 143 26.06 -3.36 -49.19
CA ASP A 143 26.17 -1.93 -49.47
C ASP A 143 27.51 -1.68 -50.20
N THR A 144 27.45 -1.53 -51.52
CA THR A 144 28.63 -1.33 -52.37
C THR A 144 29.07 0.13 -52.49
N THR A 145 28.46 1.05 -51.73
CA THR A 145 28.91 2.45 -51.72
C THR A 145 30.33 2.57 -51.18
N ALA A 146 31.18 3.29 -51.91
CA ALA A 146 32.56 3.58 -51.58
C ALA A 146 32.78 5.07 -51.27
N GLY A 147 32.00 5.96 -51.91
CA GLY A 147 32.02 7.41 -51.74
C GLY A 147 31.08 7.93 -50.66
N ASP A 148 31.05 9.25 -50.48
CA ASP A 148 30.08 9.91 -49.58
C ASP A 148 28.67 9.82 -50.16
N THR A 149 27.67 9.72 -49.28
CA THR A 149 26.24 9.66 -49.64
C THR A 149 25.46 10.87 -49.15
N ARG A 150 26.08 11.74 -48.34
CA ARG A 150 25.40 12.92 -47.78
C ARG A 150 25.07 13.95 -48.85
N ASN A 151 23.94 14.64 -48.68
CA ASN A 151 23.55 15.76 -49.54
C ASN A 151 22.76 16.86 -48.82
N GLY A 152 22.58 17.99 -49.49
CA GLY A 152 21.78 19.14 -49.01
C GLY A 152 20.30 19.08 -49.40
N SER A 153 19.83 17.99 -50.01
CA SER A 153 18.48 17.91 -50.58
C SER A 153 17.36 17.97 -49.53
N ALA A 154 16.17 18.45 -49.88
CA ALA A 154 15.00 18.24 -49.04
C ALA A 154 14.64 16.75 -48.96
N LEU A 155 13.87 16.36 -47.95
CA LEU A 155 13.20 15.06 -47.91
C LEU A 155 11.86 15.18 -48.64
N TYR A 156 11.70 14.44 -49.73
CA TYR A 156 10.50 14.43 -50.56
C TYR A 156 9.64 13.21 -50.25
N LEU A 157 8.33 13.44 -50.08
CA LEU A 157 7.30 12.41 -49.97
C LEU A 157 6.36 12.50 -51.18
N GLY A 158 6.06 11.35 -51.78
CA GLY A 158 5.13 11.26 -52.90
C GLY A 158 5.68 11.71 -54.27
N CYS A 159 6.97 12.05 -54.37
CA CYS A 159 7.66 12.27 -55.64
C CYS A 159 9.17 12.03 -55.53
N ARG A 160 9.87 11.95 -56.69
CA ARG A 160 11.32 12.17 -56.75
C ARG A 160 11.61 13.68 -56.64
N GLY A 161 12.70 14.03 -55.96
CA GLY A 161 13.01 15.44 -55.68
C GLY A 161 13.44 16.27 -56.89
N LEU A 162 13.76 17.54 -56.63
CA LEU A 162 13.65 18.59 -57.63
C LEU A 162 14.86 19.53 -57.72
N ARG A 163 15.43 19.63 -58.92
CA ARG A 163 16.30 20.75 -59.31
C ARG A 163 15.62 21.60 -60.38
N GLY A 164 15.04 22.73 -59.97
CA GLY A 164 14.55 23.79 -60.87
C GLY A 164 13.07 23.80 -61.25
N GLY A 165 12.17 23.07 -60.57
CA GLY A 165 10.73 23.05 -60.92
C GLY A 165 9.88 22.08 -60.09
N THR A 166 8.73 21.67 -60.65
CA THR A 166 7.69 20.76 -60.09
C THR A 166 8.11 19.29 -60.01
N GLY A 167 7.66 18.54 -58.98
CA GLY A 167 7.88 17.10 -58.71
C GLY A 167 8.10 16.22 -59.96
N MET A 168 9.14 15.38 -59.98
CA MET A 168 9.29 14.36 -61.02
C MET A 168 8.81 13.01 -60.46
N ASN A 169 8.16 12.20 -61.29
CA ASN A 169 7.74 10.83 -60.95
C ASN A 169 6.92 10.73 -59.65
N TYR A 170 5.72 11.32 -59.70
CA TYR A 170 4.75 11.31 -58.61
C TYR A 170 4.21 9.91 -58.31
N PHE A 171 4.09 9.62 -57.01
CA PHE A 171 3.49 8.41 -56.47
C PHE A 171 2.00 8.60 -56.22
N ALA A 172 1.18 7.64 -56.65
CA ALA A 172 -0.22 7.54 -56.26
C ALA A 172 -0.37 6.57 -55.08
N GLY A 173 -1.03 7.03 -54.02
CA GLY A 173 -1.26 6.22 -52.83
C GLY A 173 -1.25 7.05 -51.56
N GLN A 174 -1.11 6.39 -50.43
CA GLN A 174 -1.08 7.03 -49.11
C GLN A 174 0.21 6.70 -48.36
N ILE A 175 0.70 7.66 -47.57
CA ILE A 175 1.89 7.51 -46.71
C ILE A 175 1.56 8.07 -45.32
N LYS A 176 1.92 7.34 -44.26
CA LYS A 176 1.83 7.79 -42.86
C LYS A 176 2.99 7.21 -42.03
N ASP A 177 3.13 7.67 -40.79
CA ASP A 177 4.03 7.13 -39.78
C ASP A 177 5.50 6.98 -40.26
N LEU A 178 6.05 8.00 -40.92
CA LEU A 178 7.46 7.99 -41.34
C LEU A 178 8.37 8.24 -40.13
N GLN A 179 9.23 7.28 -39.84
CA GLN A 179 10.18 7.28 -38.74
C GLN A 179 11.59 7.01 -39.27
N ILE A 180 12.51 7.94 -39.06
CA ILE A 180 13.88 7.86 -39.54
C ILE A 180 14.84 7.84 -38.35
N TYR A 181 15.61 6.77 -38.21
CA TYR A 181 16.50 6.52 -37.08
C TYR A 181 17.96 6.68 -37.51
N GLY A 182 18.77 7.31 -36.66
CA GLY A 182 20.22 7.36 -36.79
C GLY A 182 20.94 6.07 -36.35
N ALA A 183 20.23 4.94 -36.37
CA ALA A 183 20.71 3.60 -36.00
C ALA A 183 20.01 2.51 -36.82
N ALA A 184 20.66 1.34 -36.94
CA ALA A 184 20.08 0.15 -37.55
C ALA A 184 19.22 -0.60 -36.51
N LEU A 185 17.90 -0.52 -36.62
CA LEU A 185 16.96 -1.23 -35.74
C LEU A 185 17.10 -2.75 -35.89
N SER A 186 16.90 -3.49 -34.81
CA SER A 186 16.85 -4.96 -34.79
C SER A 186 15.56 -5.49 -35.45
N PRO A 187 15.54 -6.75 -35.90
CA PRO A 187 14.33 -7.38 -36.43
C PRO A 187 13.13 -7.30 -35.48
N ALA A 188 13.36 -7.40 -34.16
CA ALA A 188 12.29 -7.30 -33.16
C ALA A 188 11.73 -5.87 -33.04
N GLU A 189 12.58 -4.84 -33.06
CA GLU A 189 12.16 -3.44 -33.08
C GLU A 189 11.34 -3.13 -34.35
N ILE A 190 11.78 -3.63 -35.52
CA ILE A 190 11.07 -3.47 -36.80
C ILE A 190 9.73 -4.21 -36.80
N ALA A 191 9.68 -5.43 -36.26
CA ALA A 191 8.43 -6.16 -36.09
C ALA A 191 7.46 -5.46 -35.13
N GLY A 192 7.98 -4.74 -34.12
CA GLY A 192 7.18 -3.89 -33.24
C GLY A 192 6.52 -2.73 -33.99
N LEU A 193 7.28 -2.03 -34.86
CA LEU A 193 6.77 -0.93 -35.69
C LEU A 193 5.72 -1.39 -36.73
N ALA A 194 5.81 -2.64 -37.16
CA ALA A 194 4.94 -3.21 -38.19
C ALA A 194 3.56 -3.65 -37.70
N ARG A 195 3.40 -3.85 -36.38
CA ARG A 195 2.10 -4.25 -35.84
C ARG A 195 1.09 -3.14 -36.14
N PRO A 196 -0.12 -3.47 -36.65
CA PRO A 196 -1.16 -2.47 -36.82
C PRO A 196 -1.34 -1.77 -35.47
N GLN A 197 -1.25 -0.43 -35.43
CA GLN A 197 -1.63 0.31 -34.23
C GLN A 197 -3.03 -0.16 -33.87
N PRO A 198 -3.21 -0.85 -32.74
CA PRO A 198 -4.54 -1.29 -32.37
C PRO A 198 -5.42 -0.06 -32.27
N GLN A 199 -6.58 -0.13 -32.92
CA GLN A 199 -7.66 0.82 -32.68
C GLN A 199 -7.84 0.94 -31.16
N ALA A 200 -7.81 2.16 -30.62
CA ALA A 200 -7.90 2.40 -29.18
C ALA A 200 -9.01 1.51 -28.60
N SER A 201 -8.64 0.57 -27.73
CA SER A 201 -9.51 -0.52 -27.27
C SER A 201 -10.75 -0.04 -26.50
N GLY A 202 -10.91 1.28 -26.33
CA GLY A 202 -11.85 1.92 -25.42
C GLY A 202 -11.55 1.66 -23.95
N LYS A 203 -10.59 0.77 -23.62
CA LYS A 203 -10.21 0.42 -22.25
C LYS A 203 -9.13 1.40 -21.75
N PRO A 204 -9.26 1.94 -20.53
CA PRO A 204 -8.26 2.87 -19.97
C PRO A 204 -6.95 2.18 -19.61
N ASN A 205 -5.82 2.84 -19.80
CA ASN A 205 -4.56 2.44 -19.18
C ASN A 205 -4.60 2.69 -17.67
N LEU A 206 -3.79 1.98 -16.90
CA LEU A 206 -3.71 2.08 -15.45
C LEU A 206 -2.27 2.39 -15.04
N LEU A 207 -2.03 3.50 -14.35
CA LEU A 207 -0.73 3.88 -13.80
C LEU A 207 -0.83 3.98 -12.28
N LEU A 208 -0.28 3.01 -11.56
CA LEU A 208 -0.21 2.97 -10.10
C LEU A 208 1.15 3.48 -9.66
N ILE A 209 1.19 4.67 -9.05
CA ILE A 209 2.39 5.28 -8.48
C ILE A 209 2.32 5.08 -6.96
N VAL A 210 3.23 4.27 -6.43
CA VAL A 210 3.28 3.93 -5.00
C VAL A 210 4.56 4.49 -4.40
N ALA A 211 4.44 5.44 -3.47
CA ALA A 211 5.57 5.96 -2.68
C ALA A 211 5.84 5.05 -1.47
N ASP A 212 7.10 4.97 -1.05
CA ASP A 212 7.59 4.08 0.02
C ASP A 212 7.89 4.91 1.26
N ASP A 213 7.20 4.65 2.38
CA ASP A 213 7.29 5.44 3.63
C ASP A 213 6.87 6.91 3.48
N LEU A 214 5.69 7.13 2.90
CA LEU A 214 5.13 8.47 2.75
C LEU A 214 3.70 8.52 3.29
N GLY A 215 3.56 8.88 4.56
CA GLY A 215 2.28 9.04 5.22
C GLY A 215 1.65 10.43 5.03
N ALA A 216 0.42 10.59 5.54
CA ALA A 216 -0.34 11.84 5.49
C ALA A 216 0.20 12.92 6.45
N ASP A 217 1.03 12.52 7.42
CA ASP A 217 1.84 13.36 8.30
C ASP A 217 2.84 14.22 7.51
N ALA A 218 3.51 13.62 6.53
CA ALA A 218 4.55 14.24 5.74
C ALA A 218 4.04 14.85 4.42
N LEU A 219 3.17 14.15 3.68
CA LEU A 219 2.56 14.67 2.44
C LEU A 219 1.16 15.21 2.70
N ARG A 220 1.07 16.54 2.77
CA ARG A 220 -0.12 17.28 3.18
C ARG A 220 -0.90 17.73 1.96
N ILE A 221 -2.18 17.34 1.88
CA ILE A 221 -3.09 17.76 0.80
C ILE A 221 -4.16 18.66 1.39
N ASN A 222 -4.20 19.90 0.93
CA ASN A 222 -5.21 20.86 1.35
C ASN A 222 -6.45 20.78 0.44
N ASP A 223 -7.53 20.16 0.94
CA ASP A 223 -8.80 20.01 0.21
C ASP A 223 -9.52 21.32 -0.13
N ALA A 224 -9.18 22.44 0.51
CA ALA A 224 -9.75 23.75 0.15
C ALA A 224 -8.96 24.41 -0.99
N THR A 225 -7.63 24.34 -0.99
CA THR A 225 -6.79 25.09 -1.96
C THR A 225 -6.31 24.25 -3.15
N GLY A 226 -6.17 22.94 -2.97
CA GLY A 226 -5.61 22.03 -3.98
C GLY A 226 -4.09 21.97 -3.91
N GLU A 227 -3.52 22.65 -2.91
CA GLU A 227 -2.10 22.66 -2.64
C GLU A 227 -1.68 21.31 -2.06
N VAL A 228 -0.56 20.81 -2.56
CA VAL A 228 0.09 19.59 -2.08
C VAL A 228 1.49 19.99 -1.63
N THR A 229 1.79 19.74 -0.37
CA THR A 229 3.10 20.06 0.20
C THR A 229 3.73 18.86 0.88
N VAL A 230 5.05 18.83 0.90
CA VAL A 230 5.81 18.03 1.88
C VAL A 230 6.26 18.95 3.01
N GLN A 231 6.07 18.51 4.25
CA GLN A 231 6.49 19.22 5.45
C GLN A 231 6.68 18.22 6.59
N LEU A 232 7.78 18.37 7.33
CA LEU A 232 8.04 17.62 8.56
C LEU A 232 8.11 18.57 9.76
N ASP A 233 7.54 18.12 10.88
CA ASP A 233 7.52 18.85 12.15
C ASP A 233 8.39 18.10 13.18
N GLY A 234 9.72 18.17 13.03
CA GLY A 234 10.63 17.42 13.90
C GLY A 234 11.72 18.23 14.62
N PRO A 235 12.54 17.54 15.43
CA PRO A 235 13.33 18.12 16.52
C PRO A 235 14.46 19.05 16.06
N ASN A 236 14.97 18.88 14.84
CA ASN A 236 16.06 19.69 14.30
C ASN A 236 15.58 20.95 13.55
N GLY A 237 14.27 21.24 13.60
CA GLY A 237 13.61 22.40 12.97
C GLY A 237 12.55 21.98 11.96
N THR A 238 11.55 22.84 11.75
CA THR A 238 10.53 22.64 10.69
C THR A 238 11.16 22.94 9.33
N THR A 239 11.26 21.93 8.47
CA THR A 239 11.44 22.16 7.04
C THR A 239 10.12 22.71 6.51
N GLY A 240 9.99 24.05 6.49
CA GLY A 240 8.74 24.70 6.11
C GLY A 240 8.20 24.18 4.76
N PRO A 241 6.88 24.28 4.54
CA PRO A 241 6.19 23.53 3.49
C PRO A 241 6.81 23.76 2.11
N LYS A 242 7.05 22.65 1.39
CA LYS A 242 7.51 22.65 -0.01
C LYS A 242 6.42 22.11 -0.91
N ARG A 243 6.05 22.90 -1.92
CA ARG A 243 4.98 22.54 -2.87
C ARG A 243 5.44 21.45 -3.83
N LEU A 244 4.52 20.56 -4.17
CA LEU A 244 4.71 19.44 -5.09
C LEU A 244 3.86 19.67 -6.34
N PRO A 245 4.32 20.50 -7.30
CA PRO A 245 3.49 21.03 -8.37
C PRO A 245 2.94 19.97 -9.34
N ASN A 246 3.56 18.79 -9.45
CA ASN A 246 3.05 17.74 -10.34
C ASN A 246 1.93 16.94 -9.67
N LEU A 247 2.03 16.66 -8.36
CA LEU A 247 0.94 16.09 -7.59
C LEU A 247 -0.23 17.07 -7.44
N GLU A 248 0.02 18.38 -7.33
CA GLU A 248 -1.04 19.39 -7.37
C GLU A 248 -1.85 19.34 -8.67
N LYS A 249 -1.21 19.06 -9.82
CA LYS A 249 -1.94 18.83 -11.07
C LYS A 249 -2.86 17.62 -10.96
N LEU A 250 -2.40 16.53 -10.35
CA LEU A 250 -3.25 15.34 -10.13
C LEU A 250 -4.43 15.67 -9.19
N VAL A 251 -4.22 16.41 -8.11
CA VAL A 251 -5.31 16.82 -7.19
C VAL A 251 -6.30 17.77 -7.87
N LYS A 252 -5.81 18.78 -8.60
CA LYS A 252 -6.65 19.78 -9.27
C LYS A 252 -7.62 19.17 -10.30
N HIS A 253 -7.24 18.01 -10.82
CA HIS A 253 -7.97 17.34 -11.89
C HIS A 253 -8.51 15.97 -11.49
N GLY A 254 -8.25 15.51 -10.27
CA GLY A 254 -8.64 14.20 -9.77
C GLY A 254 -9.51 14.26 -8.53
N MET A 255 -9.59 13.10 -7.87
CA MET A 255 -10.22 12.91 -6.58
C MET A 255 -9.17 12.60 -5.53
N HIS A 256 -9.15 13.40 -4.45
CA HIS A 256 -8.39 13.09 -3.24
C HIS A 256 -9.26 12.29 -2.26
N PHE A 257 -8.71 11.21 -1.70
CA PHE A 257 -9.36 10.41 -0.67
C PHE A 257 -8.71 10.70 0.68
N SER A 258 -9.31 11.60 1.47
CA SER A 258 -8.70 12.13 2.70
C SER A 258 -8.69 11.14 3.87
N ARG A 259 -9.35 9.99 3.73
CA ARG A 259 -9.37 8.89 4.70
C ARG A 259 -8.90 7.56 4.10
N ALA A 260 -7.87 7.63 3.25
CA ALA A 260 -7.23 6.45 2.67
C ALA A 260 -6.28 5.79 3.68
N TRP A 261 -6.40 4.47 3.82
CA TRP A 261 -5.60 3.67 4.75
C TRP A 261 -4.73 2.64 4.02
N ALA A 262 -3.61 2.26 4.63
CA ALA A 262 -2.74 1.17 4.21
C ALA A 262 -2.47 0.19 5.35
N GLN A 263 -1.57 -0.76 5.12
CA GLN A 263 -1.03 -1.60 6.20
C GLN A 263 0.14 -0.86 6.87
N PRO A 264 0.52 -1.23 8.11
CA PRO A 264 1.53 -0.48 8.86
C PRO A 264 2.96 -0.64 8.33
N VAL A 265 3.19 -1.57 7.39
CA VAL A 265 4.49 -1.85 6.77
C VAL A 265 4.38 -2.26 5.30
N CYS A 266 5.43 -1.94 4.54
CA CYS A 266 5.51 -2.05 3.09
C CYS A 266 5.11 -3.42 2.50
N SER A 267 5.64 -4.55 2.98
CA SER A 267 5.28 -5.86 2.40
C SER A 267 3.81 -6.20 2.59
N ALA A 268 3.25 -5.93 3.78
CA ALA A 268 1.83 -6.16 4.05
C ALA A 268 0.95 -5.28 3.15
N THR A 269 1.33 -4.02 2.96
CA THR A 269 0.63 -3.11 2.05
C THR A 269 0.69 -3.59 0.62
N ARG A 270 1.88 -3.91 0.10
CA ARG A 270 2.06 -4.33 -1.29
C ARG A 270 1.35 -5.65 -1.56
N GLY A 271 1.41 -6.59 -0.61
CA GLY A 271 0.62 -7.81 -0.65
C GLY A 271 -0.88 -7.50 -0.75
N SER A 272 -1.37 -6.55 0.04
CA SER A 272 -2.78 -6.15 0.01
C SER A 272 -3.19 -5.43 -1.29
N LEU A 273 -2.35 -4.52 -1.78
CA LEU A 273 -2.53 -3.79 -3.03
C LEU A 273 -2.64 -4.73 -4.22
N PHE A 274 -1.73 -5.70 -4.33
CA PHE A 274 -1.64 -6.56 -5.50
C PHE A 274 -2.52 -7.80 -5.43
N THR A 275 -3.15 -8.11 -4.30
CA THR A 275 -4.07 -9.26 -4.19
C THR A 275 -5.50 -8.86 -3.87
N GLY A 276 -5.74 -7.61 -3.43
CA GLY A 276 -7.02 -7.16 -2.92
C GLY A 276 -7.42 -7.83 -1.61
N MET A 277 -6.48 -8.51 -0.94
CA MET A 277 -6.71 -9.28 0.28
C MET A 277 -5.96 -8.68 1.45
N GLN A 278 -6.58 -8.77 2.61
CA GLN A 278 -5.97 -8.37 3.85
C GLN A 278 -4.80 -9.30 4.26
N PRO A 279 -3.85 -8.82 5.11
CA PRO A 279 -2.65 -9.54 5.51
C PRO A 279 -2.89 -10.97 6.00
N TRP A 280 -3.85 -11.20 6.89
CA TRP A 280 -4.14 -12.54 7.43
C TRP A 280 -4.62 -13.52 6.35
N ARG A 281 -5.26 -13.03 5.28
CA ARG A 281 -5.73 -13.85 4.16
C ARG A 281 -4.62 -14.13 3.17
N SER A 282 -3.80 -13.13 2.82
CA SER A 282 -2.66 -13.30 1.91
C SER A 282 -1.47 -14.00 2.56
N GLY A 283 -1.41 -14.02 3.90
CA GLY A 283 -0.28 -14.52 4.69
C GLY A 283 0.87 -13.51 4.85
N VAL A 284 0.72 -12.28 4.34
CA VAL A 284 1.77 -11.26 4.31
C VAL A 284 1.55 -10.22 5.42
N GLY A 285 2.07 -10.50 6.62
CA GLY A 285 1.91 -9.61 7.78
C GLY A 285 3.11 -8.71 8.12
N TYR A 286 4.30 -9.04 7.60
CA TYR A 286 5.54 -8.29 7.81
C TYR A 286 6.61 -8.75 6.79
N PRO A 287 7.59 -7.91 6.41
CA PRO A 287 8.70 -8.32 5.54
C PRO A 287 9.57 -9.45 6.12
N ASP A 288 9.96 -10.44 5.30
CA ASP A 288 10.91 -11.49 5.70
C ASP A 288 12.36 -10.96 5.63
N PRO A 289 13.14 -10.98 6.73
CA PRO A 289 14.51 -10.47 6.75
C PRO A 289 15.50 -11.35 5.96
N GLY A 290 15.15 -12.60 5.68
CA GLY A 290 15.90 -13.47 4.76
C GLY A 290 15.57 -13.23 3.29
N GLY A 291 14.58 -12.39 2.99
CA GLY A 291 14.01 -12.21 1.66
C GLY A 291 13.39 -13.48 1.08
N ASN A 292 13.07 -14.48 1.92
CA ASN A 292 12.38 -15.68 1.48
C ASN A 292 10.92 -15.34 1.18
N ASN A 293 10.25 -16.23 0.44
CA ASN A 293 8.96 -15.96 -0.20
C ASN A 293 7.88 -15.44 0.78
N THR A 294 7.68 -14.12 0.84
CA THR A 294 6.71 -13.50 1.76
C THR A 294 5.29 -13.75 1.27
N LEU A 295 5.04 -13.55 -0.04
CA LEU A 295 3.74 -13.83 -0.65
C LEU A 295 3.70 -15.27 -1.16
N VAL A 296 2.79 -16.06 -0.61
CA VAL A 296 2.68 -17.50 -0.92
C VAL A 296 1.40 -17.82 -1.69
N MET A 297 1.45 -18.80 -2.60
CA MET A 297 0.28 -19.22 -3.37
C MET A 297 -0.83 -19.84 -2.52
N ASN A 298 -0.43 -20.58 -1.47
CA ASN A 298 -1.32 -21.30 -0.57
C ASN A 298 -1.09 -20.79 0.86
N PRO A 299 -1.60 -19.59 1.21
CA PRO A 299 -1.51 -19.08 2.56
C PRO A 299 -2.24 -20.01 3.54
N ARG A 300 -1.88 -19.92 4.82
CA ARG A 300 -2.52 -20.72 5.89
C ARG A 300 -4.03 -20.51 5.96
N SER A 301 -4.51 -19.34 5.56
CA SER A 301 -5.94 -19.00 5.45
C SER A 301 -6.72 -19.88 4.46
N GLY A 302 -6.04 -20.61 3.57
CA GLY A 302 -6.66 -21.35 2.48
C GLY A 302 -7.17 -20.46 1.32
N ALA A 303 -6.90 -19.15 1.35
CA ALA A 303 -7.29 -18.24 0.28
C ALA A 303 -6.58 -18.56 -1.04
N ALA A 304 -7.32 -18.53 -2.15
CA ALA A 304 -6.75 -18.65 -3.48
C ALA A 304 -6.15 -17.29 -3.89
N VAL A 305 -4.84 -17.13 -3.77
CA VAL A 305 -4.17 -15.86 -4.04
C VAL A 305 -3.91 -15.71 -5.55
N ARG A 306 -4.40 -14.60 -6.12
CA ARG A 306 -4.07 -14.14 -7.47
C ARG A 306 -3.61 -12.70 -7.43
N SER A 307 -2.62 -12.37 -8.25
CA SER A 307 -2.15 -10.99 -8.36
C SER A 307 -3.06 -10.14 -9.26
N LEU A 308 -2.92 -8.82 -9.14
CA LEU A 308 -3.59 -7.85 -10.01
C LEU A 308 -3.20 -8.07 -11.47
N ALA A 309 -1.92 -8.32 -11.75
CA ALA A 309 -1.44 -8.56 -13.10
C ALA A 309 -2.06 -9.83 -13.72
N GLU A 310 -2.22 -10.90 -12.95
CA GLU A 310 -2.89 -12.13 -13.41
C GLU A 310 -4.36 -11.89 -13.73
N VAL A 311 -5.06 -11.10 -12.91
CA VAL A 311 -6.46 -10.72 -13.15
C VAL A 311 -6.59 -9.86 -14.42
N LEU A 312 -5.73 -8.84 -14.55
CA LEU A 312 -5.77 -7.90 -15.68
C LEU A 312 -5.37 -8.55 -17.01
N LYS A 313 -4.45 -9.54 -16.99
CA LYS A 313 -4.10 -10.33 -18.16
C LYS A 313 -5.32 -11.02 -18.79
N GLY A 314 -6.29 -11.42 -17.97
CA GLY A 314 -7.57 -11.99 -18.45
C GLY A 314 -8.46 -10.99 -19.20
N ALA A 315 -8.15 -9.70 -19.16
CA ALA A 315 -8.83 -8.63 -19.89
C ALA A 315 -7.94 -7.97 -20.96
N ASP A 316 -6.90 -8.69 -21.42
CA ASP A 316 -5.94 -8.28 -22.46
C ASP A 316 -5.01 -7.12 -22.08
N TYR A 317 -4.83 -6.86 -20.77
CA TYR A 317 -3.86 -5.85 -20.32
C TYR A 317 -2.44 -6.41 -20.36
N ARG A 318 -1.51 -5.58 -20.80
CA ARG A 318 -0.08 -5.77 -20.58
C ARG A 318 0.30 -5.18 -19.23
N CYS A 319 1.04 -5.91 -18.39
CA CYS A 319 1.32 -5.48 -17.02
C CYS A 319 2.83 -5.36 -16.78
N GLY A 320 3.29 -4.17 -16.41
CA GLY A 320 4.68 -3.92 -16.06
C GLY A 320 4.83 -3.36 -14.64
N MET A 321 5.90 -3.75 -13.95
CA MET A 321 6.24 -3.29 -12.61
C MET A 321 7.66 -2.75 -12.58
N PHE A 322 7.81 -1.57 -11.99
CA PHE A 322 9.06 -0.83 -11.94
C PHE A 322 9.33 -0.38 -10.50
N GLY A 323 10.48 -0.76 -9.96
CA GLY A 323 10.90 -0.43 -8.60
C GLY A 323 10.79 -1.58 -7.58
N LYS A 324 10.22 -1.35 -6.40
CA LYS A 324 10.27 -2.27 -5.25
C LYS A 324 9.18 -3.34 -5.29
N TRP A 325 9.62 -4.60 -5.33
CA TRP A 325 8.74 -5.78 -5.19
C TRP A 325 8.47 -6.12 -3.71
N HIS A 326 9.50 -6.49 -2.95
CA HIS A 326 9.43 -6.77 -1.50
C HIS A 326 8.47 -7.90 -1.06
N MET A 327 8.19 -8.86 -1.93
CA MET A 327 7.28 -9.99 -1.65
C MET A 327 7.91 -11.38 -1.91
N GLY A 328 9.19 -11.44 -2.28
CA GLY A 328 9.92 -12.69 -2.46
C GLY A 328 11.08 -12.55 -3.45
N LYS A 329 12.02 -13.51 -3.40
CA LYS A 329 13.13 -13.64 -4.35
C LYS A 329 13.22 -15.08 -4.89
N PRO A 330 13.81 -15.27 -6.08
CA PRO A 330 13.97 -16.61 -6.65
C PRO A 330 14.99 -17.48 -5.89
N ASP A 331 14.86 -18.80 -6.03
CA ASP A 331 15.77 -19.78 -5.41
C ASP A 331 17.16 -19.77 -6.06
N ALA A 332 18.20 -20.05 -5.27
CA ALA A 332 19.59 -20.03 -5.74
C ALA A 332 19.89 -21.00 -6.90
N GLU A 333 19.07 -22.06 -7.04
CA GLU A 333 19.20 -23.08 -8.09
C GLU A 333 18.29 -22.80 -9.31
N ARG A 334 17.51 -21.71 -9.30
CA ARG A 334 16.55 -21.44 -10.37
C ARG A 334 17.29 -21.05 -11.67
N PRO A 335 17.05 -21.76 -12.80
CA PRO A 335 17.73 -21.44 -14.05
C PRO A 335 17.32 -20.05 -14.57
N PRO A 336 18.22 -19.33 -15.28
CA PRO A 336 18.00 -17.97 -15.78
C PRO A 336 17.00 -17.88 -16.94
N THR A 337 16.32 -18.97 -17.30
CA THR A 337 15.31 -19.00 -18.36
C THR A 337 14.09 -19.80 -17.90
N LYS A 338 12.90 -19.42 -18.40
CA LYS A 338 11.64 -20.14 -18.14
C LYS A 338 11.79 -21.62 -18.55
N PRO A 339 11.61 -22.59 -17.64
CA PRO A 339 11.51 -23.98 -18.04
C PRO A 339 10.35 -24.14 -19.03
N ALA A 340 10.60 -24.77 -20.17
CA ALA A 340 9.54 -25.05 -21.15
C ALA A 340 8.44 -25.90 -20.49
N GLY A 341 7.23 -25.34 -20.36
CA GLY A 341 6.09 -26.00 -19.73
C GLY A 341 6.10 -25.95 -18.20
N GLY A 342 6.12 -24.73 -17.63
CA GLY A 342 6.07 -24.49 -16.18
C GLY A 342 5.20 -25.50 -15.44
N LYS A 343 5.79 -26.22 -14.48
CA LYS A 343 5.07 -27.25 -13.75
C LYS A 343 3.94 -26.56 -12.98
N LYS A 344 2.75 -27.15 -13.00
CA LYS A 344 1.53 -26.63 -12.35
C LYS A 344 1.68 -26.35 -10.83
N ASN A 345 2.82 -26.70 -10.23
CA ASN A 345 3.10 -26.67 -8.79
C ASN A 345 4.40 -25.92 -8.42
N ASP A 346 5.08 -25.22 -9.35
CA ASP A 346 6.26 -24.43 -8.97
C ASP A 346 5.84 -23.23 -8.09
N PRO A 347 6.53 -22.96 -6.96
CA PRO A 347 6.17 -21.85 -6.08
C PRO A 347 6.43 -20.50 -6.76
N LYS A 348 5.40 -19.65 -6.85
CA LYS A 348 5.55 -18.26 -7.29
C LYS A 348 6.34 -17.46 -6.25
N ARG A 349 7.34 -16.69 -6.70
CA ARG A 349 8.23 -15.89 -5.84
C ARG A 349 8.54 -14.50 -6.38
N THR A 350 8.69 -14.36 -7.69
CA THR A 350 9.07 -13.08 -8.33
C THR A 350 7.87 -12.37 -8.92
N ALA A 351 8.00 -11.08 -9.24
CA ALA A 351 6.94 -10.33 -9.92
C ALA A 351 6.48 -11.05 -11.19
N TRP A 352 7.39 -11.59 -12.00
CA TRP A 352 7.02 -12.34 -13.20
C TRP A 352 6.21 -13.61 -12.93
N ASP A 353 6.50 -14.36 -11.86
CA ASP A 353 5.69 -15.51 -11.44
C ASP A 353 4.24 -15.13 -11.10
N TRP A 354 4.09 -13.91 -10.58
CA TRP A 354 2.82 -13.27 -10.28
C TRP A 354 2.27 -12.47 -11.47
N GLY A 355 2.63 -12.83 -12.70
CA GLY A 355 1.97 -12.35 -13.92
C GLY A 355 2.40 -10.98 -14.43
N TRP A 356 3.37 -10.32 -13.79
CA TRP A 356 3.96 -9.09 -14.31
C TRP A 356 4.82 -9.43 -15.53
N GLU A 357 4.37 -9.04 -16.73
CA GLU A 357 5.07 -9.29 -18.00
C GLU A 357 6.48 -8.67 -18.00
N ARG A 358 6.60 -7.52 -17.34
CA ARG A 358 7.81 -6.72 -17.26
C ARG A 358 8.21 -6.44 -15.80
N PHE A 359 9.29 -7.07 -15.37
CA PHE A 359 10.11 -6.86 -14.16
C PHE A 359 11.25 -5.85 -14.30
N GLU A 360 11.24 -4.67 -13.68
CA GLU A 360 12.45 -3.83 -13.62
C GLU A 360 12.63 -3.10 -12.28
N GLY A 361 13.42 -3.66 -11.38
CA GLY A 361 13.42 -3.16 -10.01
C GLY A 361 14.30 -3.88 -9.01
N ILE A 362 14.01 -3.70 -7.72
CA ILE A 362 14.61 -4.46 -6.62
C ILE A 362 13.61 -5.48 -6.08
N LEU A 363 14.09 -6.68 -5.79
CA LEU A 363 13.28 -7.72 -5.15
C LEU A 363 13.15 -7.52 -3.63
N GLU A 364 14.10 -6.79 -3.04
CA GLU A 364 14.25 -6.56 -1.60
C GLU A 364 13.48 -5.32 -1.10
N GLY A 365 13.60 -5.07 0.20
CA GLY A 365 12.82 -4.06 0.93
C GLY A 365 13.26 -2.61 0.81
N GLY A 366 14.33 -2.32 0.08
CA GLY A 366 14.85 -0.98 -0.05
C GLY A 366 16.30 -0.99 -0.52
N PHE A 367 16.92 0.18 -0.56
CA PHE A 367 18.32 0.31 -0.94
C PHE A 367 19.25 0.06 0.24
N ARG A 368 19.14 -1.11 0.89
CA ARG A 368 20.18 -1.53 1.83
C ARG A 368 21.35 -2.00 0.99
N VAL A 369 22.45 -1.25 1.08
CA VAL A 369 23.67 -1.52 0.34
C VAL A 369 24.03 -2.98 0.54
N VAL A 370 24.06 -3.73 -0.57
CA VAL A 370 24.62 -5.07 -0.56
C VAL A 370 26.13 -4.90 -0.39
N ALA A 371 26.56 -4.62 0.84
CA ALA A 371 27.95 -4.40 1.23
C ALA A 371 28.88 -5.54 0.76
N PRO A 372 28.42 -6.82 0.68
CA PRO A 372 29.23 -7.87 0.10
C PRO A 372 29.26 -7.90 -1.44
N LYS A 373 28.33 -7.23 -2.17
CA LYS A 373 28.12 -7.42 -3.63
C LYS A 373 28.63 -6.28 -4.52
N TYR A 374 28.82 -5.09 -3.97
CA TYR A 374 29.56 -4.01 -4.66
C TYR A 374 30.78 -3.48 -3.89
N GLY A 375 31.06 -4.06 -2.71
CA GLY A 375 32.25 -3.75 -1.93
C GLY A 375 32.24 -2.37 -1.26
N TYR A 376 31.06 -1.79 -1.07
CA TYR A 376 30.87 -0.58 -0.28
C TYR A 376 30.66 -0.95 1.20
N PRO A 377 31.32 -0.28 2.16
CA PRO A 377 31.04 -0.47 3.58
C PRO A 377 29.60 -0.05 3.90
N GLN A 378 28.97 -0.64 4.93
CA GLN A 378 27.61 -0.28 5.38
C GLN A 378 27.49 1.14 5.97
N ALA A 379 28.58 1.91 6.03
CA ALA A 379 28.62 3.25 6.59
C ALA A 379 28.87 4.31 5.50
N THR A 380 28.51 5.56 5.80
CA THR A 380 28.81 6.77 5.02
C THR A 380 30.23 6.73 4.47
N MET A 381 30.42 6.81 3.14
CA MET A 381 31.74 6.56 2.52
C MET A 381 32.27 7.74 1.69
N PRO A 382 33.15 8.58 2.25
CA PRO A 382 33.71 9.74 1.57
C PRO A 382 34.25 9.41 0.17
N LEU A 383 34.05 10.32 -0.79
CA LEU A 383 34.46 10.11 -2.18
C LEU A 383 35.94 9.71 -2.31
N GLY A 384 36.82 10.31 -1.49
CA GLY A 384 38.25 9.97 -1.45
C GLY A 384 38.56 8.54 -1.01
N LYS A 385 37.65 7.90 -0.26
CA LYS A 385 37.76 6.50 0.14
C LYS A 385 37.27 5.51 -0.92
N LEU A 386 36.45 5.91 -1.91
CA LEU A 386 36.16 5.05 -3.08
C LEU A 386 37.43 4.61 -3.79
N ALA A 387 38.38 5.54 -3.94
CA ALA A 387 39.65 5.26 -4.60
C ALA A 387 40.50 4.23 -3.82
N SER A 388 40.31 4.14 -2.49
CA SER A 388 41.11 3.29 -1.59
C SER A 388 40.53 1.91 -1.29
N VAL A 389 39.31 1.58 -1.75
CA VAL A 389 38.75 0.24 -1.55
C VAL A 389 39.55 -0.74 -2.41
N ASN A 390 40.30 -1.66 -1.79
CA ASN A 390 41.17 -2.59 -2.53
C ASN A 390 40.30 -3.43 -3.49
N PRO A 391 40.45 -3.26 -4.83
CA PRO A 391 39.68 -4.01 -5.80
C PRO A 391 40.17 -5.45 -5.92
N GLU A 392 41.27 -5.83 -5.28
CA GLU A 392 41.84 -7.18 -5.36
C GLU A 392 40.91 -8.25 -4.78
N ALA A 393 40.90 -9.43 -5.40
CA ALA A 393 40.27 -10.62 -4.86
C ALA A 393 40.94 -11.00 -3.53
N LYS A 394 40.18 -11.50 -2.54
CA LYS A 394 40.78 -11.95 -1.28
C LYS A 394 41.60 -13.22 -1.52
N ASP A 395 41.15 -14.08 -2.42
CA ASP A 395 41.91 -15.16 -3.03
C ASP A 395 42.06 -14.93 -4.55
N PRO A 396 43.27 -14.58 -5.03
CA PRO A 396 43.53 -14.40 -6.46
C PRO A 396 43.40 -15.70 -7.28
N ASN A 397 43.23 -16.86 -6.64
CA ASN A 397 43.00 -18.14 -7.30
C ASN A 397 41.52 -18.55 -7.36
N ASP A 398 40.59 -17.87 -6.67
CA ASP A 398 39.14 -18.11 -6.83
C ASP A 398 38.61 -17.27 -8.01
N PRO A 399 38.18 -17.90 -9.13
CA PRO A 399 37.69 -17.19 -10.30
C PRO A 399 36.48 -16.30 -10.02
N ARG A 400 35.67 -16.65 -9.01
CA ARG A 400 34.49 -15.87 -8.62
C ARG A 400 34.90 -14.59 -7.92
N GLU A 401 35.89 -14.65 -7.03
CA GLU A 401 36.40 -13.46 -6.36
C GLU A 401 37.16 -12.53 -7.31
N VAL A 402 37.89 -13.08 -8.30
CA VAL A 402 38.55 -12.29 -9.35
C VAL A 402 37.54 -11.61 -10.28
N ALA A 403 36.47 -12.31 -10.67
CA ALA A 403 35.38 -11.70 -11.44
C ALA A 403 34.66 -10.60 -10.65
N PHE A 404 34.47 -10.84 -9.36
CA PHE A 404 33.86 -9.90 -8.42
C PHE A 404 34.70 -8.63 -8.23
N ALA A 405 36.01 -8.79 -8.02
CA ALA A 405 37.03 -7.74 -8.00
C ALA A 405 36.97 -6.82 -9.23
N LYS A 406 36.93 -7.40 -10.44
CA LYS A 406 36.82 -6.64 -11.70
C LYS A 406 35.50 -5.87 -11.82
N LYS A 407 34.38 -6.48 -11.40
CA LYS A 407 33.08 -5.78 -11.37
C LYS A 407 33.13 -4.55 -10.46
N ARG A 408 33.76 -4.66 -9.28
CA ARG A 408 33.93 -3.55 -8.32
C ARG A 408 34.68 -2.37 -8.92
N ASP A 409 35.79 -2.62 -9.61
CA ASP A 409 36.61 -1.55 -10.21
C ASP A 409 35.87 -0.79 -11.33
N ALA A 410 35.10 -1.51 -12.14
CA ALA A 410 34.31 -0.93 -13.22
C ALA A 410 33.14 -0.07 -12.71
N VAL A 411 32.43 -0.50 -11.65
CA VAL A 411 31.37 0.29 -11.00
C VAL A 411 31.95 1.57 -10.40
N ARG A 412 33.07 1.47 -9.67
CA ARG A 412 33.76 2.62 -9.06
C ARG A 412 34.11 3.70 -10.10
N THR A 413 34.73 3.30 -11.20
CA THR A 413 35.24 4.22 -12.23
C THR A 413 34.10 4.99 -12.90
N ARG A 414 33.08 4.28 -13.40
CA ARG A 414 31.95 4.92 -14.09
C ARG A 414 31.08 5.76 -13.13
N THR A 415 30.92 5.36 -11.86
CA THR A 415 30.12 6.14 -10.90
C THR A 415 30.78 7.49 -10.67
N THR A 416 32.09 7.48 -10.48
CA THR A 416 32.91 8.68 -10.29
C THR A 416 32.82 9.61 -11.50
N GLU A 417 32.88 9.07 -12.73
CA GLU A 417 32.77 9.85 -13.98
C GLU A 417 31.37 10.45 -14.20
N TYR A 418 30.30 9.67 -13.99
CA TYR A 418 28.93 10.15 -14.12
C TYR A 418 28.67 11.31 -13.17
N LEU A 419 29.02 11.10 -11.89
CA LEU A 419 28.80 12.06 -10.84
C LEU A 419 29.56 13.37 -11.09
N ARG A 420 30.83 13.31 -11.52
CA ARG A 420 31.58 14.50 -11.96
C ARG A 420 30.88 15.28 -13.08
N ARG A 421 30.13 14.59 -13.94
CA ARG A 421 29.42 15.21 -15.06
C ARG A 421 28.09 15.84 -14.67
N VAL A 422 27.28 15.16 -13.87
CA VAL A 422 25.91 15.60 -13.57
C VAL A 422 25.82 16.50 -12.35
N ALA A 423 26.77 16.39 -11.42
CA ALA A 423 26.76 17.16 -10.19
C ALA A 423 28.20 17.45 -9.70
N PRO A 424 29.04 18.16 -10.48
CA PRO A 424 30.46 18.35 -10.18
C PRO A 424 30.73 18.92 -8.77
N GLU A 425 29.90 19.86 -8.30
CA GLU A 425 30.03 20.46 -6.96
C GLU A 425 29.51 19.57 -5.82
N PHE A 426 28.62 18.62 -6.12
CA PHE A 426 27.97 17.72 -5.17
C PHE A 426 28.91 16.57 -4.74
N VAL A 427 29.71 16.10 -5.68
CA VAL A 427 30.53 14.88 -5.59
C VAL A 427 31.74 15.06 -4.68
N GLU A 428 32.31 16.26 -4.71
CA GLU A 428 33.43 16.62 -3.84
C GLU A 428 33.00 16.93 -2.41
N ARG A 429 31.69 17.16 -2.17
CA ARG A 429 31.16 17.69 -0.91
C ARG A 429 30.19 16.77 -0.18
N GLN A 430 29.78 15.64 -0.77
CA GLN A 430 28.87 14.66 -0.16
C GLN A 430 29.41 13.22 -0.22
N PRO A 431 29.46 12.48 0.90
CA PRO A 431 30.06 11.15 1.01
C PRO A 431 29.17 9.97 0.56
N ASP A 432 27.97 10.16 0.03
CA ASP A 432 26.98 9.07 -0.10
C ASP A 432 26.69 8.61 -1.54
N ILE A 433 27.76 8.35 -2.30
CA ILE A 433 27.74 7.86 -3.69
C ILE A 433 26.98 6.52 -3.87
N GLN A 434 26.84 5.74 -2.80
CA GLN A 434 26.26 4.40 -2.81
C GLN A 434 24.77 4.40 -3.18
N PHE A 435 24.07 5.53 -3.01
CA PHE A 435 22.64 5.65 -3.36
C PHE A 435 22.39 5.98 -4.84
N TYR A 436 23.46 6.17 -5.62
CA TYR A 436 23.42 6.30 -7.08
C TYR A 436 23.76 4.99 -7.81
N VAL A 437 24.02 3.92 -7.05
CA VAL A 437 24.49 2.64 -7.58
C VAL A 437 23.70 1.51 -6.93
N TRP A 438 22.87 0.83 -7.71
CA TRP A 438 22.04 -0.26 -7.20
C TRP A 438 21.93 -1.42 -8.19
N GLU A 439 21.70 -2.61 -7.64
CA GLU A 439 21.40 -3.79 -8.44
C GLU A 439 19.95 -3.79 -8.85
N LYS A 440 19.69 -3.59 -10.14
CA LYS A 440 18.34 -3.77 -10.68
C LYS A 440 18.21 -5.14 -11.33
N CYS A 441 17.23 -5.88 -10.83
CA CYS A 441 16.72 -7.11 -11.42
C CYS A 441 15.88 -6.79 -12.66
N TYR A 442 15.99 -7.66 -13.67
CA TYR A 442 15.24 -7.55 -14.92
C TYR A 442 14.58 -8.89 -15.24
N GLU A 443 13.27 -8.87 -15.45
CA GLU A 443 12.46 -10.03 -15.86
C GLU A 443 11.59 -9.64 -17.06
N ASP A 444 11.52 -10.51 -18.09
CA ASP A 444 10.86 -10.19 -19.36
C ASP A 444 10.27 -11.43 -20.05
N ASP A 445 8.94 -11.50 -20.15
CA ASP A 445 8.20 -12.67 -20.68
C ASP A 445 8.47 -13.00 -22.17
N PRO A 446 8.61 -12.04 -23.11
CA PRO A 446 8.84 -12.32 -24.53
C PRO A 446 10.18 -13.00 -24.82
N THR A 447 11.19 -12.71 -24.01
CA THR A 447 12.50 -13.36 -24.13
C THR A 447 12.59 -14.60 -23.24
N GLY A 448 11.75 -14.68 -22.20
CA GLY A 448 11.81 -15.73 -21.19
C GLY A 448 13.13 -15.74 -20.43
N VAL A 449 13.93 -14.67 -20.53
CA VAL A 449 15.26 -14.54 -19.93
C VAL A 449 15.15 -13.73 -18.65
N MET A 450 15.60 -14.35 -17.56
CA MET A 450 15.82 -13.73 -16.28
C MET A 450 17.27 -13.25 -16.26
N LEU A 451 17.46 -11.94 -16.39
CA LEU A 451 18.76 -11.32 -16.21
C LEU A 451 18.81 -10.79 -14.79
N TYR A 452 19.28 -11.64 -13.88
CA TYR A 452 19.78 -11.15 -12.61
C TYR A 452 20.95 -10.22 -12.91
N ASP A 453 20.92 -9.04 -12.31
CA ASP A 453 22.09 -8.16 -12.31
C ASP A 453 22.47 -7.75 -13.75
N ARG A 454 21.73 -6.83 -14.41
CA ARG A 454 22.51 -5.97 -15.31
C ARG A 454 23.44 -5.20 -14.39
N PRO A 455 24.77 -5.38 -14.52
CA PRO A 455 25.68 -4.79 -13.56
C PRO A 455 25.48 -3.26 -13.56
N PRO A 456 25.67 -2.57 -12.43
CA PRO A 456 25.59 -1.11 -12.38
C PRO A 456 26.52 -0.43 -13.39
N THR A 457 27.48 -1.16 -13.95
CA THR A 457 28.33 -0.72 -15.06
C THR A 457 27.57 -0.56 -16.37
N GLU A 458 26.63 -1.43 -16.72
CA GLU A 458 25.87 -1.37 -17.99
C GLU A 458 24.76 -0.31 -17.98
N ARG A 459 24.37 0.15 -16.79
CA ARG A 459 23.52 1.33 -16.63
C ARG A 459 24.43 2.52 -16.50
N THR A 460 24.32 3.51 -17.39
CA THR A 460 24.91 4.82 -17.08
C THR A 460 24.34 5.25 -15.73
N HIS A 461 25.16 5.40 -14.70
CA HIS A 461 24.71 5.59 -13.31
C HIS A 461 23.54 6.56 -13.23
N MET A 462 22.38 6.09 -12.76
CA MET A 462 21.17 6.90 -12.63
C MET A 462 20.69 6.83 -11.19
N TYR A 463 20.28 7.98 -10.68
CA TYR A 463 19.51 8.07 -9.45
C TYR A 463 18.33 7.11 -9.49
N ALA A 464 18.08 6.35 -8.43
CA ALA A 464 17.18 5.20 -8.52
C ALA A 464 15.73 5.59 -8.84
N THR A 465 15.22 6.68 -8.25
CA THR A 465 13.89 7.22 -8.59
C THR A 465 13.79 7.58 -10.08
N ARG A 466 14.84 8.18 -10.64
CA ARG A 466 14.90 8.47 -12.08
C ARG A 466 14.89 7.20 -12.91
N ASP A 467 15.69 6.20 -12.55
CA ASP A 467 15.76 4.94 -13.28
C ASP A 467 14.40 4.21 -13.28
N GLN A 468 13.74 4.11 -12.12
CA GLN A 468 12.42 3.50 -11.99
C GLN A 468 11.38 4.20 -12.89
N VAL A 469 11.32 5.53 -12.84
CA VAL A 469 10.39 6.31 -13.66
C VAL A 469 10.72 6.21 -15.15
N TYR A 470 11.99 6.29 -15.54
CA TYR A 470 12.38 6.28 -16.94
C TYR A 470 12.23 4.89 -17.56
N SER A 471 12.43 3.83 -16.78
CA SER A 471 12.14 2.46 -17.23
C SER A 471 10.66 2.25 -17.51
N ALA A 472 9.81 2.74 -16.61
CA ALA A 472 8.36 2.74 -16.84
C ALA A 472 8.00 3.57 -18.07
N LYS A 473 8.59 4.76 -18.22
CA LYS A 473 8.39 5.65 -19.38
C LYS A 473 8.77 4.97 -20.70
N GLU A 474 9.96 4.36 -20.77
CA GLU A 474 10.47 3.65 -21.95
C GLU A 474 9.59 2.45 -22.32
N TRP A 475 9.07 1.73 -21.32
CA TRP A 475 8.14 0.63 -21.56
C TRP A 475 6.77 1.12 -22.03
N ILE A 476 6.20 2.16 -21.40
CA ILE A 476 4.92 2.77 -21.83
C ILE A 476 5.00 3.23 -23.29
N ALA A 477 6.13 3.81 -23.72
CA ALA A 477 6.31 4.21 -25.13
C ALA A 477 6.10 3.06 -26.11
N GLN A 478 6.42 1.82 -25.70
CA GLN A 478 6.28 0.61 -26.53
C GLN A 478 4.89 -0.03 -26.45
N MET A 479 4.01 0.44 -25.56
CA MET A 479 2.69 -0.16 -25.33
C MET A 479 1.58 0.40 -26.22
N LEU A 480 1.90 1.34 -27.12
CA LEU A 480 0.90 2.05 -27.92
C LEU A 480 -0.13 1.09 -28.56
N GLY A 481 -1.39 1.34 -28.21
CA GLY A 481 -2.59 0.61 -28.64
C GLY A 481 -2.89 -0.70 -27.91
N SER A 482 -2.04 -1.20 -27.04
CA SER A 482 -2.46 -2.22 -26.06
C SER A 482 -2.87 -1.53 -24.75
N PRO A 483 -4.00 -1.89 -24.11
CA PRO A 483 -4.27 -1.41 -22.75
C PRO A 483 -3.18 -1.96 -21.82
N TRP A 484 -2.69 -1.12 -20.92
CA TRP A 484 -1.61 -1.50 -20.02
C TRP A 484 -1.89 -1.11 -18.57
N CYS A 485 -1.25 -1.84 -17.66
CA CYS A 485 -1.16 -1.52 -16.25
C CYS A 485 0.30 -1.43 -15.84
N VAL A 486 0.71 -0.26 -15.35
CA VAL A 486 2.05 -0.02 -14.80
C VAL A 486 1.95 0.15 -13.30
N ALA A 487 2.63 -0.70 -12.54
CA ALA A 487 2.91 -0.47 -11.13
C ALA A 487 4.30 0.16 -10.98
N LEU A 488 4.33 1.48 -10.87
CA LEU A 488 5.51 2.26 -10.51
C LEU A 488 5.62 2.30 -8.99
N THR A 489 6.17 1.23 -8.45
CA THR A 489 6.41 1.02 -7.02
C THR A 489 7.73 1.66 -6.62
N LEU A 490 7.72 2.95 -6.34
CA LEU A 490 8.92 3.66 -5.95
C LEU A 490 9.47 3.15 -4.63
N THR A 491 10.75 3.41 -4.43
CA THR A 491 11.52 3.19 -3.19
C THR A 491 11.77 4.50 -2.44
N THR A 492 11.36 5.63 -3.01
CA THR A 492 11.48 6.94 -2.38
C THR A 492 10.15 7.27 -1.68
N PRO A 493 10.16 7.96 -0.53
CA PRO A 493 11.32 8.47 0.20
C PRO A 493 11.95 7.55 1.27
N HIS A 494 11.66 6.23 1.29
CA HIS A 494 12.25 5.25 2.23
C HIS A 494 13.77 5.38 2.42
N ASP A 495 14.23 5.02 3.63
CA ASP A 495 15.64 4.99 4.00
C ASP A 495 16.47 4.12 3.04
N PRO A 496 17.76 4.41 2.87
CA PRO A 496 18.57 5.45 3.53
C PRO A 496 18.32 6.86 3.00
N PHE A 497 18.25 7.86 3.88
CA PHE A 497 18.02 9.26 3.48
C PHE A 497 19.26 9.88 2.86
N HIS A 498 19.09 10.49 1.70
CA HIS A 498 20.19 11.01 0.89
C HIS A 498 19.78 12.23 0.09
N VAL A 499 20.77 12.98 -0.39
CA VAL A 499 20.52 14.13 -1.26
C VAL A 499 20.31 13.66 -2.72
N PRO A 500 19.15 13.96 -3.34
CA PRO A 500 18.89 13.62 -4.75
C PRO A 500 19.70 14.49 -5.73
N PRO A 501 19.57 14.27 -7.05
CA PRO A 501 20.15 15.15 -8.07
C PRO A 501 19.67 16.59 -7.89
N ARG A 502 20.61 17.55 -7.95
CA ARG A 502 20.35 18.96 -7.62
C ARG A 502 19.21 19.57 -8.41
N GLU A 503 19.03 19.18 -9.66
CA GLU A 503 17.97 19.66 -10.56
C GLU A 503 16.55 19.26 -10.13
N SER A 504 16.43 18.25 -9.25
CA SER A 504 15.16 17.61 -8.92
C SER A 504 14.50 18.13 -7.64
N TYR A 505 15.11 19.06 -6.91
CA TYR A 505 14.54 19.63 -5.68
C TYR A 505 14.80 21.13 -5.54
N THR A 506 14.01 21.81 -4.70
CA THR A 506 14.09 23.27 -4.50
C THR A 506 14.45 23.68 -3.08
N ILE A 507 14.31 22.78 -2.10
CA ILE A 507 14.74 23.03 -0.73
C ILE A 507 16.21 23.47 -0.68
N ARG A 508 16.50 24.39 0.24
CA ARG A 508 17.86 24.84 0.55
C ARG A 508 18.25 24.23 1.88
N PHE A 509 19.35 23.49 1.88
CA PHE A 509 19.92 22.96 3.11
C PHE A 509 20.56 24.08 3.92
N ALA A 510 20.30 24.13 5.22
CA ALA A 510 20.91 25.08 6.14
C ALA A 510 22.43 24.90 6.16
N ASN A 511 22.90 23.65 6.11
CA ASN A 511 24.29 23.30 5.89
C ASN A 511 24.42 22.27 4.76
N PRO A 512 24.73 22.70 3.52
CA PRO A 512 24.90 21.81 2.38
C PRO A 512 26.03 20.77 2.51
N GLU A 513 26.92 20.89 3.50
CA GLU A 513 27.96 19.88 3.78
C GLU A 513 27.47 18.81 4.77
N LYS A 514 26.40 19.09 5.52
CA LYS A 514 25.82 18.20 6.54
C LYS A 514 24.30 18.38 6.59
N PRO A 515 23.57 18.02 5.51
CA PRO A 515 22.13 18.14 5.49
C PRO A 515 21.49 17.22 6.54
N THR A 516 20.41 17.69 7.16
CA THR A 516 19.66 16.88 8.13
C THR A 516 18.87 15.77 7.43
N VAL A 517 18.46 14.73 8.15
CA VAL A 517 17.58 13.67 7.60
C VAL A 517 16.26 14.25 7.08
N GLN A 518 15.73 15.27 7.76
CA GLN A 518 14.51 15.98 7.36
C GLN A 518 14.67 16.73 6.04
N GLU A 519 15.78 17.45 5.91
CA GLU A 519 16.11 18.16 4.67
C GLU A 519 16.28 17.20 3.49
N MET A 520 16.92 16.06 3.72
CA MET A 520 17.08 15.01 2.70
C MET A 520 15.75 14.34 2.35
N PHE A 521 14.91 14.02 3.33
CA PHE A 521 13.58 13.48 3.10
C PHE A 521 12.73 14.42 2.24
N VAL A 522 12.67 15.71 2.60
CA VAL A 522 11.95 16.72 1.80
C VAL A 522 12.51 16.81 0.39
N ALA A 523 13.84 16.81 0.22
CA ALA A 523 14.46 16.81 -1.09
C ALA A 523 14.11 15.55 -1.90
N MET A 524 14.07 14.37 -1.27
CA MET A 524 13.68 13.10 -1.89
C MET A 524 12.22 13.11 -2.35
N VAL A 525 11.31 13.68 -1.57
CA VAL A 525 9.89 13.86 -1.96
C VAL A 525 9.74 14.89 -3.09
N GLU A 526 10.47 16.00 -3.07
CA GLU A 526 10.51 16.93 -4.22
C GLU A 526 11.06 16.23 -5.48
N SER A 527 12.10 15.41 -5.34
CA SER A 527 12.69 14.63 -6.44
C SER A 527 11.70 13.62 -7.02
N MET A 528 10.92 12.97 -6.17
CA MET A 528 9.81 12.10 -6.57
C MET A 528 8.78 12.86 -7.42
N ASP A 529 8.27 14.00 -6.92
CA ASP A 529 7.32 14.84 -7.67
C ASP A 529 7.90 15.30 -9.01
N PHE A 530 9.18 15.70 -9.02
CA PHE A 530 9.89 16.12 -10.22
C PHE A 530 9.90 15.02 -11.29
N TYR A 531 10.32 13.79 -10.95
CA TYR A 531 10.40 12.69 -11.91
C TYR A 531 9.02 12.18 -12.32
N ILE A 532 8.03 12.13 -11.42
CA ILE A 532 6.62 11.91 -11.81
C ILE A 532 6.22 12.96 -12.86
N GLY A 533 6.56 14.23 -12.63
CA GLY A 533 6.36 15.31 -13.59
C GLY A 533 7.02 15.07 -14.95
N GLN A 534 8.22 14.50 -15.00
CA GLN A 534 8.91 14.14 -16.25
C GLN A 534 8.17 13.06 -17.04
N LEU A 535 7.55 12.09 -16.37
CA LEU A 535 6.70 11.09 -17.02
C LEU A 535 5.41 11.73 -17.54
N LEU A 536 4.70 12.50 -16.70
CA LEU A 536 3.41 13.11 -17.04
C LEU A 536 3.52 14.21 -18.10
N SER A 537 4.69 14.84 -18.21
CA SER A 537 4.99 15.91 -19.18
C SER A 537 5.87 15.42 -20.33
N SER A 538 5.87 14.11 -20.59
CA SER A 538 6.69 13.48 -21.64
C SER A 538 6.48 14.15 -23.01
N PRO A 539 7.55 14.55 -23.73
CA PRO A 539 7.44 15.12 -25.07
C PRO A 539 7.14 14.08 -26.15
N GLU A 540 7.30 12.78 -25.86
CA GLU A 540 7.11 11.68 -26.80
C GLU A 540 5.62 11.55 -27.17
N PRO A 541 5.24 11.67 -28.47
CA PRO A 541 3.84 11.66 -28.89
C PRO A 541 3.06 10.41 -28.47
N GLU A 542 3.69 9.24 -28.44
CA GLU A 542 3.05 7.99 -28.01
C GLU A 542 2.70 8.00 -26.53
N ILE A 543 3.55 8.60 -25.70
CA ILE A 543 3.30 8.70 -24.27
C ILE A 543 2.21 9.73 -24.04
N GLN A 544 2.27 10.88 -24.72
CA GLN A 544 1.22 11.89 -24.66
C GLN A 544 -0.14 11.31 -25.03
N GLU A 545 -0.22 10.55 -26.12
CA GLU A 545 -1.47 9.95 -26.57
C GLU A 545 -1.99 8.92 -25.57
N GLN A 546 -1.12 8.05 -25.06
CA GLN A 546 -1.52 7.04 -24.06
C GLN A 546 -1.97 7.68 -22.75
N LEU A 547 -1.31 8.76 -22.31
CA LEU A 547 -1.70 9.54 -21.14
C LEU A 547 -3.07 10.23 -21.32
N LYS A 548 -3.62 10.38 -22.53
CA LYS A 548 -5.02 10.84 -22.70
C LYS A 548 -6.06 9.75 -22.41
N ASN A 549 -5.64 8.56 -22.01
CA ASN A 549 -6.51 7.44 -21.72
C ASN A 549 -6.03 6.68 -20.47
N THR A 550 -5.29 7.33 -19.56
CA THR A 550 -4.71 6.68 -18.38
C THR A 550 -5.42 7.10 -17.10
N VAL A 551 -5.86 6.15 -16.29
CA VAL A 551 -6.23 6.40 -14.90
C VAL A 551 -4.96 6.31 -14.05
N ILE A 552 -4.62 7.40 -13.38
CA ILE A 552 -3.44 7.52 -12.54
C ILE A 552 -3.86 7.44 -11.08
N VAL A 553 -3.24 6.54 -10.32
CA VAL A 553 -3.35 6.43 -8.88
C VAL A 553 -2.01 6.85 -8.27
N PHE A 554 -2.02 7.80 -7.34
CA PHE A 554 -0.88 8.09 -6.48
C PHE A 554 -1.25 7.71 -5.04
N ILE A 555 -0.39 6.95 -4.37
CA ILE A 555 -0.62 6.50 -3.00
C ILE A 555 0.68 6.26 -2.23
N GLY A 556 0.71 6.53 -0.91
CA GLY A 556 1.76 6.07 -0.01
C GLY A 556 1.52 4.63 0.46
N ASP A 557 2.57 3.81 0.66
CA ASP A 557 2.38 2.43 1.10
C ASP A 557 2.21 2.25 2.62
N ASN A 558 2.70 3.17 3.43
CA ASN A 558 2.49 3.20 4.89
C ASN A 558 2.85 4.59 5.43
N GLY A 559 2.71 4.76 6.75
CA GLY A 559 3.21 5.92 7.48
C GLY A 559 4.68 6.19 7.22
N THR A 560 5.11 7.40 7.54
CA THR A 560 6.50 7.83 7.39
C THR A 560 7.42 7.00 8.32
N GLN A 561 8.66 6.77 7.90
CA GLN A 561 9.65 6.07 8.72
C GLN A 561 10.36 7.10 9.62
N ASP A 562 10.19 7.06 10.93
CA ASP A 562 10.73 8.14 11.78
C ASP A 562 12.23 8.03 12.04
N GLU A 563 12.70 6.85 12.45
CA GLU A 563 14.12 6.62 12.76
C GLU A 563 14.88 6.21 11.50
N ASP A 564 15.99 6.91 11.21
CA ASP A 564 16.97 6.47 10.22
C ASP A 564 17.77 5.28 10.79
N PRO A 565 17.62 4.05 10.24
CA PRO A 565 18.29 2.87 10.75
C PRO A 565 19.83 2.96 10.65
N ASP A 566 20.34 3.81 9.77
CA ASP A 566 21.77 4.05 9.60
C ASP A 566 22.29 5.17 10.52
N ARG A 567 21.38 5.91 11.19
CA ARG A 567 21.69 6.97 12.16
C ARG A 567 20.79 6.86 13.41
N PRO A 568 21.04 5.84 14.27
CA PRO A 568 20.19 5.56 15.43
C PRO A 568 20.01 6.78 16.34
N GLY A 569 18.78 7.03 16.78
CA GLY A 569 18.42 8.17 17.62
C GLY A 569 18.21 9.50 16.90
N VAL A 570 18.25 9.53 15.55
CA VAL A 570 17.85 10.69 14.76
C VAL A 570 16.45 10.47 14.20
N LEU A 571 15.48 11.24 14.69
CA LEU A 571 14.08 11.20 14.25
C LEU A 571 13.81 12.18 13.10
N LEU A 572 12.97 11.78 12.16
CA LEU A 572 12.46 12.62 11.07
C LEU A 572 11.43 13.63 11.57
N ASP A 573 10.50 13.21 12.41
CA ASP A 573 9.59 14.14 13.07
C ASP A 573 9.66 14.00 14.61
N SER A 574 8.69 14.61 15.29
CA SER A 574 8.61 14.61 16.75
C SER A 574 7.63 13.57 17.29
N ASP A 575 6.95 12.84 16.40
CA ASP A 575 6.09 11.73 16.76
C ASP A 575 6.87 10.42 16.63
N GLU A 576 6.51 9.41 17.41
CA GLU A 576 7.10 8.07 17.33
C GLU A 576 5.99 7.05 16.99
N GLN A 577 4.91 7.53 16.36
CA GLN A 577 3.65 6.81 16.14
C GLN A 577 3.38 6.55 14.65
N ASP A 578 4.44 6.49 13.84
CA ASP A 578 4.34 6.24 12.41
C ASP A 578 4.65 4.79 12.07
N LYS A 579 5.39 4.51 11.00
CA LYS A 579 5.53 3.16 10.42
C LYS A 579 5.81 2.07 11.46
N ALA A 580 5.16 0.91 11.27
CA ALA A 580 5.28 -0.27 12.13
C ALA A 580 4.79 -0.09 13.58
N THR A 581 3.97 0.92 13.87
CA THR A 581 3.36 1.16 15.18
C THR A 581 1.84 0.93 15.17
N PRO A 582 1.20 0.70 16.33
CA PRO A 582 -0.24 0.44 16.43
C PRO A 582 -1.06 1.74 16.48
N HIS A 583 -0.70 2.72 15.63
CA HIS A 583 -1.26 4.07 15.61
C HIS A 583 -1.68 4.49 14.19
N ILE A 584 -2.53 5.51 14.09
CA ILE A 584 -3.02 6.02 12.80
C ILE A 584 -1.91 6.55 11.88
N GLY A 585 -0.83 7.11 12.43
CA GLY A 585 0.32 7.60 11.64
C GLY A 585 0.91 6.50 10.75
N ALA A 586 0.97 5.26 11.27
CA ALA A 586 1.44 4.09 10.54
C ALA A 586 0.62 3.72 9.29
N VAL A 587 -0.66 4.13 9.23
CA VAL A 587 -1.62 3.60 8.24
C VAL A 587 -2.35 4.67 7.44
N HIS A 588 -2.41 5.94 7.87
CA HIS A 588 -3.07 7.01 7.14
C HIS A 588 -2.15 7.56 6.05
N VAL A 589 -2.51 7.33 4.79
CA VAL A 589 -1.66 7.63 3.63
C VAL A 589 -2.34 8.60 2.67
N PRO A 590 -1.58 9.44 1.94
CA PRO A 590 -2.13 10.26 0.88
C PRO A 590 -2.62 9.39 -0.27
N MET A 591 -3.76 9.73 -0.87
CA MET A 591 -4.30 8.99 -2.02
C MET A 591 -5.03 9.90 -3.01
N ILE A 592 -4.59 9.87 -4.27
CA ILE A 592 -5.15 10.64 -5.37
C ILE A 592 -5.49 9.70 -6.52
N ILE A 593 -6.67 9.83 -7.11
CA ILE A 593 -7.02 9.18 -8.37
C ILE A 593 -7.39 10.23 -9.41
N ALA A 594 -6.70 10.26 -10.55
CA ALA A 594 -6.96 11.16 -11.65
C ALA A 594 -7.27 10.39 -12.94
N ASP A 595 -8.33 10.76 -13.67
CA ASP A 595 -8.74 10.10 -14.92
C ASP A 595 -8.27 10.86 -16.16
N GLY A 596 -7.52 10.19 -17.02
CA GLY A 596 -7.10 10.70 -18.32
C GLY A 596 -8.23 11.01 -19.30
N GLY A 597 -9.50 11.06 -18.89
CA GLY A 597 -10.64 11.46 -19.73
C GLY A 597 -11.46 10.28 -20.24
N SER A 598 -11.01 9.06 -19.93
CA SER A 598 -11.61 7.81 -20.37
C SER A 598 -12.89 7.45 -19.60
N LEU A 599 -13.01 7.93 -18.37
CA LEU A 599 -14.18 7.74 -17.50
C LEU A 599 -15.13 8.95 -17.54
N LEU A 600 -14.64 10.13 -17.95
CA LEU A 600 -15.34 11.43 -17.91
C LEU A 600 -15.59 12.09 -19.29
N ALA A 601 -15.74 11.31 -20.37
CA ALA A 601 -16.15 11.80 -21.69
C ALA A 601 -15.16 12.74 -22.44
N GLY A 602 -13.87 12.40 -22.44
CA GLY A 602 -12.98 12.68 -23.58
C GLY A 602 -12.00 13.84 -23.47
N THR A 603 -11.98 14.61 -22.37
CA THR A 603 -10.85 15.52 -22.11
C THR A 603 -10.04 15.00 -20.92
N PRO A 604 -8.73 14.73 -21.08
CA PRO A 604 -7.91 14.25 -19.98
C PRO A 604 -7.86 15.26 -18.86
N CYS A 605 -8.31 14.86 -17.66
CA CYS A 605 -8.52 15.81 -16.60
C CYS A 605 -7.19 16.53 -16.29
N TYR A 606 -6.09 15.80 -16.11
CA TYR A 606 -4.77 16.34 -15.75
C TYR A 606 -4.02 16.99 -16.92
N LEU A 607 -4.59 17.01 -18.13
CA LEU A 607 -4.08 17.78 -19.28
C LEU A 607 -5.05 18.92 -19.67
N ALA A 608 -6.22 19.04 -19.02
CA ALA A 608 -7.22 20.05 -19.31
C ALA A 608 -6.87 21.40 -18.66
N GLY A 609 -7.24 22.51 -19.31
CA GLY A 609 -7.16 23.84 -18.70
C GLY A 609 -8.23 24.10 -17.63
N ALA A 610 -9.33 23.32 -17.62
CA ALA A 610 -10.43 23.43 -16.66
C ALA A 610 -10.25 22.41 -15.50
N ALA A 611 -10.30 22.89 -14.26
CA ALA A 611 -10.18 22.05 -13.06
C ALA A 611 -11.44 21.19 -12.86
N ILE A 612 -11.27 19.89 -12.63
CA ILE A 612 -12.31 18.97 -12.18
C ILE A 612 -11.78 18.41 -10.86
N ARG A 613 -12.12 19.07 -9.76
CA ARG A 613 -11.59 18.72 -8.43
C ARG A 613 -12.67 18.04 -7.60
N GLY A 614 -12.34 16.87 -7.05
CA GLY A 614 -13.16 16.21 -6.03
C GLY A 614 -12.35 15.83 -4.80
N SER A 615 -13.03 15.73 -3.66
CA SER A 615 -12.50 15.04 -2.48
C SER A 615 -13.57 14.14 -1.88
N SER A 616 -13.14 13.07 -1.23
CA SER A 616 -14.00 12.15 -0.49
C SER A 616 -13.43 11.93 0.90
N GLY A 617 -14.28 12.10 1.92
CA GLY A 617 -14.00 11.74 3.31
C GLY A 617 -14.57 10.36 3.68
N ASP A 618 -14.99 9.55 2.71
CA ASP A 618 -15.37 8.16 2.94
C ASP A 618 -14.13 7.30 3.22
N LEU A 619 -14.31 6.21 3.97
CA LEU A 619 -13.24 5.26 4.21
C LEU A 619 -12.81 4.56 2.93
N VAL A 620 -11.51 4.55 2.69
CA VAL A 620 -10.88 3.81 1.59
C VAL A 620 -9.65 3.09 2.12
N HIS A 621 -9.32 1.96 1.53
CA HIS A 621 -8.11 1.21 1.82
C HIS A 621 -7.30 1.00 0.53
N ILE A 622 -5.98 0.94 0.61
CA ILE A 622 -5.09 0.69 -0.55
C ILE A 622 -5.43 -0.59 -1.32
N LEU A 623 -6.01 -1.58 -0.66
CA LEU A 623 -6.43 -2.83 -1.29
C LEU A 623 -7.62 -2.63 -2.23
N ASP A 624 -8.37 -1.53 -2.10
CA ASP A 624 -9.50 -1.15 -2.97
C ASP A 624 -9.05 -0.84 -4.40
N ILE A 625 -7.77 -0.50 -4.59
CA ILE A 625 -7.17 -0.33 -5.91
C ILE A 625 -7.26 -1.61 -6.75
N PHE A 626 -7.16 -2.79 -6.13
CA PHE A 626 -7.24 -4.07 -6.83
C PHE A 626 -8.56 -4.22 -7.61
N ARG A 627 -9.70 -4.10 -6.92
CA ARG A 627 -11.02 -4.22 -7.54
C ARG A 627 -11.32 -3.03 -8.44
N THR A 628 -10.87 -1.83 -8.07
CA THR A 628 -10.99 -0.63 -8.89
C THR A 628 -10.35 -0.84 -10.27
N CYS A 629 -9.10 -1.32 -10.31
CA CYS A 629 -8.39 -1.64 -11.54
C CYS A 629 -9.08 -2.75 -12.34
N ALA A 630 -9.49 -3.84 -11.68
CA ALA A 630 -10.21 -4.93 -12.35
C ALA A 630 -11.51 -4.43 -13.00
N ASP A 631 -12.30 -3.62 -12.31
CA ASP A 631 -13.55 -3.07 -12.83
C ASP A 631 -13.34 -2.04 -13.94
N ILE A 632 -12.28 -1.22 -13.86
CA ILE A 632 -11.91 -0.30 -14.95
C ILE A 632 -11.54 -1.11 -16.21
N ALA A 633 -10.75 -2.16 -16.04
CA ALA A 633 -10.33 -3.06 -17.12
C ALA A 633 -11.45 -3.92 -17.71
N GLY A 634 -12.59 -4.04 -17.01
CA GLY A 634 -13.63 -5.01 -17.33
C GLY A 634 -13.20 -6.46 -17.03
N ALA A 635 -12.19 -6.65 -16.20
CA ALA A 635 -11.73 -7.94 -15.74
C ALA A 635 -12.65 -8.49 -14.63
N SER A 636 -12.88 -9.80 -14.64
CA SER A 636 -13.68 -10.43 -13.60
C SER A 636 -12.81 -10.83 -12.40
N ALA A 637 -12.80 -10.01 -11.35
CA ALA A 637 -12.27 -10.41 -10.04
C ALA A 637 -13.29 -11.29 -9.29
N ARG A 638 -13.54 -12.50 -9.80
CA ARG A 638 -14.60 -13.44 -9.37
C ARG A 638 -14.39 -14.10 -8.00
N GLU A 639 -13.38 -13.70 -7.23
CA GLU A 639 -12.99 -14.32 -5.96
C GLU A 639 -13.36 -13.45 -4.76
N ALA A 640 -13.55 -14.09 -3.59
CA ALA A 640 -13.74 -13.42 -2.32
C ALA A 640 -12.48 -12.61 -1.95
N VAL A 641 -12.37 -11.39 -2.45
CA VAL A 641 -11.36 -10.39 -2.05
C VAL A 641 -11.98 -9.41 -1.05
N ASP A 642 -11.17 -8.71 -0.26
CA ASP A 642 -11.64 -7.70 0.71
C ASP A 642 -11.79 -6.30 0.08
N SER A 643 -11.42 -6.20 -1.20
CA SER A 643 -11.37 -5.00 -2.03
C SER A 643 -12.74 -4.56 -2.51
N VAL A 644 -13.06 -3.29 -2.27
CA VAL A 644 -14.25 -2.59 -2.75
C VAL A 644 -13.86 -1.65 -3.88
N SER A 645 -14.68 -1.57 -4.93
CA SER A 645 -14.35 -0.76 -6.10
C SER A 645 -14.57 0.73 -5.86
N LEU A 646 -13.56 1.55 -6.17
CA LEU A 646 -13.64 3.01 -6.12
C LEU A 646 -14.08 3.63 -7.45
N LYS A 647 -14.25 2.81 -8.50
CA LYS A 647 -14.72 3.27 -9.82
C LYS A 647 -16.01 4.09 -9.76
N PRO A 648 -17.01 3.79 -8.89
CA PRO A 648 -18.22 4.60 -8.78
C PRO A 648 -17.99 6.04 -8.32
N TYR A 649 -16.99 6.29 -7.45
CA TYR A 649 -16.62 7.64 -7.02
C TYR A 649 -16.25 8.52 -8.22
N LEU A 650 -15.49 7.96 -9.16
CA LEU A 650 -15.01 8.66 -10.35
C LEU A 650 -16.13 9.01 -11.35
N ARG A 651 -17.32 8.43 -11.20
CA ARG A 651 -18.48 8.65 -12.09
C ARG A 651 -19.66 9.36 -11.42
N GLY A 652 -19.54 9.72 -10.13
CA GLY A 652 -20.65 10.28 -9.35
C GLY A 652 -21.83 9.32 -9.18
N GLY A 653 -21.59 8.00 -9.25
CA GLY A 653 -22.62 6.97 -9.11
C GLY A 653 -22.98 6.66 -7.65
N SER A 654 -23.97 5.78 -7.44
CA SER A 654 -24.20 5.18 -6.10
C SER A 654 -22.99 4.33 -5.71
N VAL A 655 -22.53 4.50 -4.48
CA VAL A 655 -21.26 3.96 -4.00
C VAL A 655 -21.51 2.95 -2.89
N GLU A 656 -20.98 1.74 -3.04
CA GLU A 656 -20.78 0.83 -1.92
C GLU A 656 -19.64 1.38 -1.05
N LYS A 657 -19.98 1.77 0.17
CA LYS A 657 -19.02 2.40 1.09
C LYS A 657 -18.40 1.35 1.99
N ARG A 658 -17.10 1.46 2.20
CA ARG A 658 -16.41 0.71 3.25
C ARG A 658 -16.90 1.19 4.61
N GLU A 659 -17.39 0.26 5.42
CA GLU A 659 -17.82 0.56 6.80
C GLU A 659 -16.64 0.54 7.77
N PHE A 660 -15.64 -0.33 7.52
CA PHE A 660 -14.47 -0.49 8.38
C PHE A 660 -13.16 -0.59 7.58
N ASN A 661 -12.13 0.09 8.08
CA ASN A 661 -10.74 -0.14 7.71
C ASN A 661 -10.09 -1.07 8.72
N PHE A 662 -9.24 -1.97 8.22
CA PHE A 662 -8.48 -2.92 9.02
C PHE A 662 -7.03 -2.91 8.59
N SER A 663 -6.13 -2.81 9.56
CA SER A 663 -4.69 -2.91 9.32
C SER A 663 -4.04 -3.81 10.36
N GLN A 664 -3.03 -4.58 9.97
CA GLN A 664 -2.44 -5.60 10.84
C GLN A 664 -0.95 -5.75 10.62
N GLN A 665 -0.24 -6.02 11.71
CA GLN A 665 1.15 -6.44 11.68
C GLN A 665 1.34 -7.79 12.40
N PHE A 666 1.89 -8.78 11.69
CA PHE A 666 2.28 -10.07 12.27
C PHE A 666 3.47 -10.71 11.57
N GLY A 667 4.32 -11.40 12.32
CA GLY A 667 5.54 -12.05 11.81
C GLY A 667 6.55 -12.29 12.94
N TYR A 668 7.48 -13.24 12.78
CA TYR A 668 8.50 -13.57 13.78
C TYR A 668 9.84 -12.93 13.38
N HIS A 669 10.39 -12.04 14.22
CA HIS A 669 11.75 -11.53 14.07
C HIS A 669 12.58 -11.89 15.29
N LYS A 670 13.78 -12.43 15.08
CA LYS A 670 14.92 -12.22 15.97
C LYS A 670 15.81 -11.19 15.30
N MET A 671 15.72 -9.93 15.71
CA MET A 671 16.76 -8.95 15.37
C MET A 671 18.10 -9.40 16.00
N GLN A 672 19.25 -9.03 15.42
CA GLN A 672 20.52 -9.12 16.15
C GLN A 672 20.38 -8.34 17.46
N GLY A 673 20.54 -9.01 18.60
CA GLY A 673 20.26 -8.43 19.93
C GLY A 673 18.92 -8.81 20.56
N GLY A 674 18.11 -9.69 19.93
CA GLY A 674 16.96 -10.33 20.58
C GLY A 674 15.65 -9.55 20.59
N ARG A 675 15.51 -8.49 19.78
CA ARG A 675 14.22 -7.77 19.63
C ARG A 675 13.27 -8.54 18.71
N THR A 676 12.02 -8.70 19.16
CA THR A 676 10.86 -9.30 18.47
C THR A 676 9.91 -8.21 17.97
N THR A 677 9.26 -8.42 16.82
CA THR A 677 8.30 -7.46 16.22
C THR A 677 6.99 -7.38 16.98
N ASN A 678 6.54 -6.15 17.27
CA ASN A 678 5.20 -5.84 17.80
C ASN A 678 4.11 -6.44 16.89
N LYS A 679 3.35 -7.40 17.43
CA LYS A 679 2.12 -7.90 16.81
C LYS A 679 0.97 -7.01 17.26
N PHE A 680 0.23 -6.48 16.30
CA PHE A 680 -0.92 -5.63 16.58
C PHE A 680 -1.92 -5.60 15.43
N ALA A 681 -3.10 -5.08 15.73
CA ALA A 681 -4.14 -4.78 14.76
C ALA A 681 -4.90 -3.50 15.07
N LEU A 682 -5.40 -2.90 14.01
CA LEU A 682 -6.15 -1.67 13.99
C LEU A 682 -7.47 -1.92 13.27
N VAL A 683 -8.56 -1.41 13.84
CA VAL A 683 -9.87 -1.37 13.18
C VAL A 683 -10.51 0.00 13.40
N SER A 684 -11.05 0.59 12.33
CA SER A 684 -11.72 1.89 12.40
C SER A 684 -12.99 1.94 11.59
N ASP A 685 -14.02 2.59 12.12
CA ASP A 685 -15.23 3.00 11.38
C ASP A 685 -15.12 4.43 10.80
N GLY A 686 -13.91 5.00 10.82
CA GLY A 686 -13.62 6.35 10.35
C GLY A 686 -13.94 7.45 11.35
N ARG A 687 -14.59 7.15 12.47
CA ARG A 687 -14.72 8.07 13.60
C ARG A 687 -13.93 7.58 14.81
N TYR A 688 -13.95 6.30 15.08
CA TYR A 688 -13.26 5.67 16.18
C TYR A 688 -12.27 4.65 15.66
N LEU A 689 -11.17 4.47 16.37
CA LEU A 689 -10.13 3.49 16.09
C LEU A 689 -9.92 2.65 17.35
N LEU A 690 -10.04 1.34 17.22
CA LEU A 690 -9.64 0.40 18.26
C LEU A 690 -8.31 -0.22 17.86
N SER A 691 -7.31 0.02 18.71
CA SER A 691 -5.97 -0.56 18.60
C SER A 691 -5.85 -1.74 19.56
N CYS A 692 -5.25 -2.84 19.10
CA CYS A 692 -4.96 -4.03 19.88
C CYS A 692 -3.49 -4.39 19.72
N ALA A 693 -2.68 -4.25 20.76
CA ALA A 693 -1.25 -4.56 20.75
C ALA A 693 -0.91 -5.69 21.74
N ARG A 694 -0.04 -6.62 21.35
CA ARG A 694 0.43 -7.70 22.24
C ARG A 694 1.61 -7.22 23.09
N SER A 695 1.48 -7.29 24.42
CA SER A 695 2.36 -6.59 25.38
C SER A 695 3.50 -7.42 25.99
N LYS A 696 3.45 -8.78 25.97
CA LYS A 696 4.52 -9.63 26.51
C LYS A 696 5.21 -10.47 25.43
N PHE A 697 6.52 -10.26 25.29
CA PHE A 697 7.45 -11.04 24.49
C PHE A 697 8.32 -11.90 25.38
N ASN A 698 7.81 -13.05 25.81
CA ASN A 698 8.67 -14.02 26.47
C ASN A 698 8.45 -15.40 25.84
N ASP A 699 9.46 -15.90 25.12
CA ASP A 699 9.48 -17.24 24.49
C ASP A 699 9.28 -18.37 25.53
N SER A 700 9.35 -18.07 26.84
CA SER A 700 9.19 -19.03 27.94
C SER A 700 7.87 -18.92 28.72
N ASP A 701 7.07 -17.86 28.54
CA ASP A 701 5.80 -17.68 29.26
C ASP A 701 4.58 -18.04 28.41
N VAL A 702 3.61 -18.66 29.07
CA VAL A 702 2.41 -19.25 28.46
C VAL A 702 1.23 -18.26 28.34
N THR A 703 1.40 -17.00 28.79
CA THR A 703 0.31 -16.01 28.89
C THR A 703 0.62 -14.77 28.05
N ASP A 704 0.14 -14.75 26.81
CA ASP A 704 0.13 -13.54 25.99
C ASP A 704 -0.89 -12.55 26.54
N GLU A 705 -0.46 -11.31 26.80
CA GLU A 705 -1.34 -10.20 27.17
C GLU A 705 -1.58 -9.31 25.95
N TYR A 706 -2.85 -8.94 25.72
CA TYR A 706 -3.28 -8.01 24.67
C TYR A 706 -3.81 -6.73 25.32
N THR A 707 -3.33 -5.59 24.86
CA THR A 707 -3.75 -4.26 25.32
C THR A 707 -4.65 -3.64 24.26
N TYR A 708 -5.87 -3.27 24.67
CA TYR A 708 -6.82 -2.56 23.83
C TYR A 708 -6.87 -1.07 24.19
N THR A 709 -6.80 -0.21 23.18
CA THR A 709 -6.98 1.24 23.33
C THR A 709 -7.99 1.76 22.31
N LEU A 710 -8.98 2.53 22.77
CA LEU A 710 -9.94 3.20 21.89
C LEU A 710 -9.57 4.68 21.72
N TYR A 711 -9.62 5.14 20.48
CA TYR A 711 -9.37 6.53 20.09
C TYR A 711 -10.58 7.09 19.33
N GLU A 712 -10.87 8.37 19.51
CA GLU A 712 -11.62 9.18 18.54
C GLU A 712 -10.63 9.75 17.52
N LEU A 713 -10.91 9.58 16.24
CA LEU A 713 -10.13 10.17 15.16
C LEU A 713 -10.61 11.59 14.90
N VAL A 714 -9.71 12.55 15.10
CA VAL A 714 -9.98 13.97 14.91
C VAL A 714 -9.00 14.55 13.90
N PRO A 715 -9.34 15.66 13.21
CA PRO A 715 -8.36 16.37 12.39
C PRO A 715 -7.11 16.71 13.20
N HIS A 716 -5.94 16.53 12.59
CA HIS A 716 -4.69 16.94 13.20
C HIS A 716 -4.64 18.47 13.33
N GLU A 717 -4.14 18.98 14.47
CA GLU A 717 -4.22 20.41 14.78
C GLU A 717 -3.23 21.27 13.99
N THR A 718 -2.05 20.74 13.66
CA THR A 718 -1.00 21.41 12.87
C THR A 718 -0.79 20.85 11.46
N ILE A 719 -1.13 19.57 11.22
CA ILE A 719 -0.87 18.88 9.96
C ILE A 719 -2.14 18.92 9.09
N VAL A 720 -2.08 19.72 8.02
CA VAL A 720 -3.21 19.89 7.10
C VAL A 720 -3.55 18.58 6.40
N GLY A 721 -4.80 18.14 6.53
CA GLY A 721 -5.33 16.95 5.85
C GLY A 721 -5.10 15.63 6.58
N ALA A 722 -4.28 15.61 7.64
CA ALA A 722 -4.03 14.43 8.46
C ALA A 722 -5.08 14.27 9.57
N LEU A 723 -5.21 13.03 10.07
CA LEU A 723 -5.96 12.70 11.27
C LEU A 723 -4.99 12.44 12.43
N ARG A 724 -5.48 12.61 13.66
CA ARG A 724 -4.80 12.18 14.87
C ARG A 724 -5.73 11.42 15.79
N GLU A 725 -5.12 10.64 16.65
CA GLU A 725 -5.79 9.90 17.72
C GLU A 725 -6.02 10.80 18.94
N LYS A 726 -7.26 10.82 19.42
CA LYS A 726 -7.61 11.33 20.75
C LYS A 726 -8.03 10.15 21.61
N LYS A 727 -7.16 9.73 22.53
CA LYS A 727 -7.40 8.57 23.40
C LYS A 727 -8.63 8.79 24.29
N ILE A 728 -9.45 7.75 24.41
CA ILE A 728 -10.65 7.73 25.26
C ILE A 728 -10.33 6.90 26.50
N GLU A 729 -9.81 7.52 27.55
CA GLU A 729 -9.34 6.81 28.77
C GLU A 729 -10.44 6.00 29.46
N SER A 730 -11.69 6.48 29.43
CA SER A 730 -12.83 5.85 30.08
C SER A 730 -13.64 4.94 29.15
N PHE A 731 -13.11 4.49 28.01
CA PHE A 731 -13.91 3.75 27.03
C PHE A 731 -14.49 2.43 27.56
N LEU A 732 -13.89 1.85 28.61
CA LEU A 732 -14.41 0.65 29.26
C LEU A 732 -15.53 0.95 30.28
N THR A 733 -15.60 2.17 30.81
CA THR A 733 -16.59 2.58 31.81
C THR A 733 -17.72 3.44 31.25
N ASP A 734 -17.48 4.15 30.15
CA ASP A 734 -18.51 4.88 29.41
C ASP A 734 -19.29 3.94 28.48
N ALA A 735 -20.59 3.80 28.71
CA ALA A 735 -21.44 2.85 27.98
C ALA A 735 -21.45 3.08 26.45
N THR A 736 -21.33 4.33 26.01
CA THR A 736 -21.36 4.67 24.57
C THR A 736 -20.07 4.26 23.89
N HIS A 737 -18.93 4.68 24.41
CA HIS A 737 -17.62 4.34 23.87
C HIS A 737 -17.30 2.85 24.04
N ARG A 738 -17.85 2.21 25.09
CA ARG A 738 -17.75 0.77 25.25
C ARG A 738 -18.49 0.01 24.17
N ALA A 739 -19.72 0.42 23.84
CA ALA A 739 -20.48 -0.20 22.75
C ALA A 739 -19.75 -0.05 21.40
N VAL A 740 -19.13 1.12 21.17
CA VAL A 740 -18.26 1.34 20.00
C VAL A 740 -17.06 0.39 20.01
N ALA A 741 -16.32 0.32 21.10
CA ALA A 741 -15.15 -0.55 21.23
C ALA A 741 -15.51 -2.04 21.11
N GLN A 742 -16.64 -2.47 21.68
CA GLN A 742 -17.14 -3.83 21.54
C GLN A 742 -17.48 -4.16 20.08
N ARG A 743 -18.20 -3.26 19.39
CA ARG A 743 -18.51 -3.44 17.97
C ARG A 743 -17.24 -3.56 17.13
N LEU A 744 -16.27 -2.65 17.33
CA LEU A 744 -14.98 -2.68 16.65
C LEU A 744 -14.19 -3.96 16.99
N TYR A 745 -14.22 -4.42 18.23
CA TYR A 745 -13.64 -5.71 18.63
C TYR A 745 -14.32 -6.89 17.94
N ASP A 746 -15.65 -6.89 17.83
CA ASP A 746 -16.39 -7.96 17.16
C ASP A 746 -16.05 -8.02 15.67
N GLU A 747 -15.85 -6.86 15.03
CA GLU A 747 -15.30 -6.76 13.67
C GLU A 747 -13.89 -7.37 13.59
N MET A 748 -12.99 -6.96 14.49
CA MET A 748 -11.63 -7.49 14.55
C MET A 748 -11.62 -9.02 14.74
N LYS A 749 -12.48 -9.54 15.62
CA LYS A 749 -12.61 -10.97 15.89
C LYS A 749 -13.17 -11.74 14.70
N ARG A 750 -14.20 -11.21 14.02
CA ARG A 750 -14.78 -11.85 12.81
C ARG A 750 -13.74 -12.03 11.72
N HIS A 751 -12.78 -11.11 11.64
CA HIS A 751 -11.73 -11.10 10.63
C HIS A 751 -10.41 -11.74 11.11
N HIS A 752 -10.37 -12.34 12.31
CA HIS A 752 -9.17 -12.99 12.88
C HIS A 752 -7.94 -12.06 12.96
N LEU A 753 -8.19 -10.80 13.30
CA LEU A 753 -7.19 -9.74 13.25
C LEU A 753 -6.34 -9.61 14.51
N ASP A 754 -6.69 -10.29 15.60
CA ASP A 754 -5.96 -10.23 16.88
C ASP A 754 -4.55 -10.83 16.86
N GLY A 755 -4.15 -11.51 15.77
CA GLY A 755 -2.81 -12.09 15.63
C GLY A 755 -2.62 -13.44 16.34
N GLY A 756 -3.70 -14.12 16.74
CA GLY A 756 -3.68 -15.49 17.28
C GLY A 756 -3.64 -16.59 16.20
N ASP A 757 -2.93 -17.70 16.47
CA ASP A 757 -2.91 -18.91 15.63
C ASP A 757 -4.00 -19.89 16.10
N GLU A 758 -4.87 -20.38 15.21
CA GLU A 758 -5.88 -21.41 15.52
C GLU A 758 -5.26 -22.70 16.08
N LYS A 759 -4.00 -23.02 15.74
CA LYS A 759 -3.29 -24.21 16.25
C LYS A 759 -2.73 -24.04 17.64
N GLU A 760 -2.55 -22.81 18.13
CA GLU A 760 -2.02 -22.55 19.48
C GLU A 760 -3.12 -22.60 20.56
N GLN A 761 -4.41 -22.74 20.20
CA GLN A 761 -5.57 -22.67 21.12
C GLN A 761 -5.59 -21.41 22.00
N ARG A 762 -4.88 -20.34 21.60
CA ARG A 762 -4.79 -19.09 22.34
C ARG A 762 -5.50 -18.01 21.54
N GLY A 763 -6.76 -17.75 21.91
CA GLY A 763 -7.48 -16.57 21.44
C GLY A 763 -6.94 -15.28 22.07
N PRO A 764 -7.35 -14.10 21.58
CA PRO A 764 -7.10 -12.84 22.26
C PRO A 764 -7.65 -12.92 23.69
N LEU A 765 -7.14 -12.06 24.57
CA LEU A 765 -7.89 -11.78 25.80
C LEU A 765 -9.33 -11.42 25.37
N PRO A 766 -10.37 -12.03 25.98
CA PRO A 766 -11.74 -11.62 25.69
C PRO A 766 -11.82 -10.11 25.92
N PHE A 767 -12.52 -9.38 25.03
CA PHE A 767 -12.82 -7.97 25.28
C PHE A 767 -13.30 -7.85 26.73
N PRO A 768 -12.77 -6.90 27.53
CA PRO A 768 -13.00 -6.88 28.95
C PRO A 768 -14.50 -7.08 29.25
N PRO A 769 -14.88 -8.10 30.05
CA PRO A 769 -16.28 -8.41 30.31
C PRO A 769 -16.98 -7.14 30.78
N LEU A 770 -18.28 -6.98 30.43
CA LEU A 770 -19.13 -5.79 30.61
C LEU A 770 -19.04 -5.08 31.99
N PHE A 771 -18.33 -5.64 32.98
CA PHE A 771 -18.21 -5.20 34.36
C PHE A 771 -16.83 -5.53 34.98
N ALA A 772 -15.72 -5.31 34.26
CA ALA A 772 -14.37 -5.50 34.82
C ALA A 772 -13.87 -4.24 35.54
N TYR A 773 -13.56 -4.34 36.83
CA TYR A 773 -13.10 -3.23 37.67
C TYR A 773 -11.80 -3.58 38.40
N ARG A 774 -10.90 -2.61 38.55
CA ARG A 774 -9.61 -2.79 39.24
C ARG A 774 -9.71 -2.52 40.73
N TYR A 775 -10.59 -1.62 41.14
CA TYR A 775 -10.74 -1.20 42.52
C TYR A 775 -12.11 -1.60 43.05
N VAL A 776 -12.15 -2.04 44.29
CA VAL A 776 -13.40 -2.31 45.02
C VAL A 776 -13.41 -1.56 46.34
N ARG A 777 -14.60 -1.25 46.85
CA ARG A 777 -14.77 -0.58 48.13
C ARG A 777 -15.99 -1.13 48.87
N LEU A 778 -15.78 -1.53 50.12
CA LEU A 778 -16.85 -1.78 51.06
C LEU A 778 -17.06 -0.51 51.90
N LEU A 779 -18.23 0.11 51.76
CA LEU A 779 -18.65 1.29 52.51
C LEU A 779 -19.60 0.85 53.63
N ALA A 780 -19.14 0.87 54.87
CA ALA A 780 -19.97 0.65 56.05
C ALA A 780 -20.72 1.94 56.40
N LYS A 781 -22.04 1.89 56.41
CA LYS A 781 -22.92 3.03 56.70
C LYS A 781 -23.40 3.07 58.14
N SER A 782 -23.38 1.93 58.83
CA SER A 782 -23.72 1.85 60.24
C SER A 782 -23.12 0.59 60.88
N GLU A 783 -23.04 0.60 62.21
CA GLU A 783 -22.68 -0.56 63.04
C GLU A 783 -23.92 -1.18 63.67
N VAL A 784 -23.87 -2.48 64.00
CA VAL A 784 -25.01 -3.27 64.50
C VAL A 784 -25.64 -2.74 65.79
N ASN A 785 -24.89 -2.06 66.66
CA ASN A 785 -25.34 -1.41 67.89
C ASN A 785 -25.46 0.12 67.76
N GLY A 786 -25.32 0.68 66.57
CA GLY A 786 -25.37 2.13 66.32
C GLY A 786 -24.14 2.91 66.79
N GLY A 787 -23.03 2.23 67.08
CA GLY A 787 -21.74 2.89 67.35
C GLY A 787 -21.16 3.55 66.10
N PRO A 788 -20.26 4.54 66.24
CA PRO A 788 -19.67 5.26 65.12
C PRO A 788 -18.57 4.48 64.36
N TRP A 789 -18.17 3.29 64.82
CA TRP A 789 -16.98 2.56 64.34
C TRP A 789 -17.32 1.32 63.49
N THR A 790 -16.35 0.79 62.74
CA THR A 790 -16.46 -0.39 61.90
C THR A 790 -15.25 -1.32 62.07
N SER A 791 -15.46 -2.63 61.90
CA SER A 791 -14.42 -3.65 61.87
C SER A 791 -14.71 -4.75 60.84
N ALA A 792 -13.64 -5.37 60.35
CA ALA A 792 -13.67 -6.54 59.49
C ALA A 792 -12.53 -7.49 59.88
N ALA A 793 -12.83 -8.77 60.07
CA ALA A 793 -11.81 -9.79 60.26
C ALA A 793 -11.23 -10.26 58.92
N ASP A 794 -12.08 -10.42 57.90
CA ASP A 794 -11.64 -10.73 56.55
C ASP A 794 -12.57 -10.13 55.48
N PHE A 795 -12.00 -9.82 54.32
CA PHE A 795 -12.66 -9.30 53.15
C PHE A 795 -12.09 -9.95 51.89
N GLN A 796 -12.98 -10.48 51.05
CA GLN A 796 -12.61 -11.27 49.87
C GLN A 796 -13.51 -10.93 48.68
N VAL A 797 -12.94 -10.70 47.51
CA VAL A 797 -13.69 -10.47 46.26
C VAL A 797 -13.93 -11.79 45.53
N LEU A 798 -15.10 -11.92 44.89
CA LEU A 798 -15.47 -13.07 44.08
C LEU A 798 -15.50 -12.72 42.59
N VAL A 799 -14.97 -13.62 41.75
CA VAL A 799 -15.06 -13.61 40.28
C VAL A 799 -15.67 -14.94 39.84
N ASN A 800 -16.75 -14.90 39.07
CA ASN A 800 -17.53 -16.08 38.69
C ASN A 800 -17.91 -16.99 39.88
N GLY A 801 -18.26 -16.37 41.01
CA GLY A 801 -18.62 -17.04 42.26
C GLY A 801 -17.45 -17.64 43.04
N LYS A 802 -16.19 -17.42 42.62
CA LYS A 802 -14.99 -17.98 43.25
C LYS A 802 -14.10 -16.89 43.87
N PRO A 803 -13.44 -17.14 45.01
CA PRO A 803 -12.45 -16.22 45.58
C PRO A 803 -11.33 -15.89 44.59
N LEU A 804 -11.06 -14.60 44.40
CA LEU A 804 -9.94 -14.10 43.62
C LEU A 804 -8.64 -14.14 44.45
N ASP A 805 -7.50 -14.48 43.82
CA ASP A 805 -6.20 -14.41 44.48
C ASP A 805 -5.88 -12.98 44.93
N ARG A 806 -5.50 -12.85 46.20
CA ARG A 806 -5.25 -11.59 46.89
C ARG A 806 -3.80 -11.33 47.26
N SER A 807 -2.89 -12.21 46.83
CA SER A 807 -1.44 -12.14 47.14
C SER A 807 -0.80 -10.79 46.79
N ALA A 808 -1.27 -10.12 45.73
CA ALA A 808 -0.75 -8.85 45.25
C ALA A 808 -1.59 -7.62 45.63
N TRP A 809 -2.69 -7.80 46.36
CA TRP A 809 -3.63 -6.70 46.65
C TRP A 809 -3.02 -5.69 47.62
N THR A 810 -3.44 -4.44 47.48
CA THR A 810 -3.16 -3.39 48.46
C THR A 810 -4.47 -2.78 48.94
N VAL A 811 -4.56 -2.46 50.22
CA VAL A 811 -5.76 -1.89 50.85
C VAL A 811 -5.48 -0.49 51.39
N THR A 812 -6.49 0.36 51.29
CA THR A 812 -6.54 1.67 51.95
C THR A 812 -7.88 1.79 52.68
N VAL A 813 -7.87 2.51 53.79
CA VAL A 813 -9.04 2.71 54.65
C VAL A 813 -9.16 4.19 55.02
N ASP A 814 -10.35 4.64 55.39
CA ASP A 814 -10.57 6.01 55.84
C ASP A 814 -10.00 6.28 57.24
N SER A 815 -10.01 5.26 58.09
CA SER A 815 -9.48 5.29 59.45
C SER A 815 -9.03 3.90 59.90
N GLU A 816 -8.02 3.83 60.76
CA GLU A 816 -7.54 2.60 61.38
C GLU A 816 -7.07 2.80 62.82
N GLU A 817 -7.53 1.95 63.73
CA GLU A 817 -7.11 1.96 65.12
C GLU A 817 -5.70 1.37 65.23
N THR A 818 -4.77 2.16 65.75
CA THR A 818 -3.37 1.74 65.95
C THR A 818 -2.82 2.08 67.34
N ALA A 819 -3.61 2.77 68.17
CA ALA A 819 -3.24 3.18 69.52
C ALA A 819 -3.82 2.25 70.58
N GLY A 820 -5.11 1.90 70.46
CA GLY A 820 -5.84 1.03 71.38
C GLY A 820 -5.74 -0.46 71.04
N GLU A 821 -5.55 -0.82 69.78
CA GLU A 821 -5.30 -2.19 69.30
C GLU A 821 -4.60 -2.19 67.93
N ASN A 822 -4.26 -3.37 67.38
CA ASN A 822 -3.75 -3.49 66.01
C ASN A 822 -4.91 -3.64 65.02
N GLY A 823 -5.59 -2.54 64.70
CA GLY A 823 -6.75 -2.45 63.82
C GLY A 823 -6.43 -1.99 62.39
N ARG A 824 -5.24 -2.28 61.86
CA ARG A 824 -4.78 -1.81 60.53
C ARG A 824 -5.67 -2.30 59.39
N GLY A 825 -5.84 -1.49 58.35
CA GLY A 825 -6.60 -1.86 57.15
C GLY A 825 -6.11 -3.15 56.49
N GLN A 826 -4.78 -3.38 56.50
CA GLN A 826 -4.13 -4.57 55.92
C GLN A 826 -4.64 -5.90 56.51
N ASN A 827 -5.08 -5.89 57.77
CA ASN A 827 -5.57 -7.08 58.45
C ASN A 827 -6.86 -7.61 57.82
N ALA A 828 -7.65 -6.76 57.14
CA ALA A 828 -8.89 -7.20 56.50
C ALA A 828 -8.67 -8.05 55.23
N ILE A 829 -7.44 -8.18 54.72
CA ILE A 829 -7.15 -8.97 53.50
C ILE A 829 -6.01 -9.97 53.69
N ASP A 830 -5.59 -10.22 54.93
CA ASP A 830 -4.49 -11.15 55.23
C ASP A 830 -4.92 -12.63 55.27
N GLY A 831 -6.23 -12.88 55.27
CA GLY A 831 -6.84 -14.19 55.24
C GLY A 831 -6.84 -14.98 56.52
N THR A 832 -6.74 -14.30 57.65
CA THR A 832 -6.97 -14.89 58.96
C THR A 832 -8.15 -14.23 59.67
N SER A 833 -8.89 -14.99 60.47
CA SER A 833 -9.95 -14.46 61.33
C SER A 833 -9.43 -13.93 62.68
N ALA A 834 -8.10 -14.00 62.90
CA ALA A 834 -7.46 -13.67 64.18
C ALA A 834 -7.06 -12.20 64.30
N SER A 835 -6.77 -11.54 63.18
CA SER A 835 -6.53 -10.10 63.07
C SER A 835 -7.83 -9.41 62.64
N ILE A 836 -7.91 -8.09 62.82
CA ILE A 836 -9.04 -7.29 62.34
C ILE A 836 -8.53 -5.95 61.80
N TRP A 837 -9.19 -5.43 60.77
CA TRP A 837 -9.29 -3.99 60.57
C TRP A 837 -10.32 -3.45 61.55
N HIS A 838 -10.02 -2.32 62.17
CA HIS A 838 -10.94 -1.58 63.02
C HIS A 838 -10.73 -0.09 62.80
N THR A 839 -11.79 0.69 62.62
CA THR A 839 -11.68 2.16 62.54
C THR A 839 -11.34 2.73 63.92
N GLU A 840 -10.74 3.91 63.96
CA GLU A 840 -10.27 4.51 65.22
C GLU A 840 -11.43 4.66 66.22
N TRP A 841 -11.38 3.91 67.31
CA TRP A 841 -12.43 3.93 68.33
C TRP A 841 -11.90 4.44 69.68
N TYR A 842 -10.58 4.56 69.84
CA TYR A 842 -9.99 5.01 71.11
C TYR A 842 -9.79 6.53 71.16
N SER A 843 -9.28 7.13 70.08
CA SER A 843 -8.87 8.54 70.08
C SER A 843 -9.86 9.48 69.39
N ARG A 844 -10.09 9.31 68.08
CA ARG A 844 -10.87 10.25 67.27
C ARG A 844 -12.34 9.88 67.11
N CYS A 845 -12.65 8.58 67.08
CA CYS A 845 -14.01 8.06 66.91
C CYS A 845 -14.79 8.72 65.75
N PRO A 846 -14.23 8.79 64.53
CA PRO A 846 -14.93 9.37 63.38
C PRO A 846 -16.27 8.66 63.16
N ALA A 847 -17.31 9.42 62.79
CA ALA A 847 -18.63 8.86 62.51
C ALA A 847 -18.68 8.20 61.12
N HIS A 848 -19.60 7.24 60.95
CA HIS A 848 -19.93 6.67 59.65
C HIS A 848 -20.28 7.73 58.58
N PRO A 849 -20.06 7.43 57.28
CA PRO A 849 -19.66 6.13 56.75
C PRO A 849 -18.14 5.90 56.78
N HIS A 850 -17.76 4.64 56.98
CA HIS A 850 -16.37 4.17 56.91
C HIS A 850 -16.16 3.35 55.65
N TRP A 851 -14.95 3.35 55.10
CA TRP A 851 -14.67 2.60 53.88
C TRP A 851 -13.35 1.84 53.93
N LEU A 852 -13.38 0.67 53.30
CA LEU A 852 -12.23 -0.13 52.97
C LEU A 852 -12.16 -0.29 51.46
N SER A 853 -11.07 0.20 50.85
CA SER A 853 -10.84 0.16 49.41
C SER A 853 -9.67 -0.78 49.08
N VAL A 854 -9.82 -1.65 48.09
CA VAL A 854 -8.80 -2.61 47.66
C VAL A 854 -8.47 -2.38 46.19
N ASP A 855 -7.17 -2.30 45.88
CA ASP A 855 -6.62 -2.35 44.52
C ASP A 855 -6.29 -3.80 44.15
N LEU A 856 -7.06 -4.37 43.22
CA LEU A 856 -6.91 -5.75 42.73
C LEU A 856 -5.72 -5.93 41.78
N LYS A 857 -5.00 -4.84 41.46
CA LYS A 857 -3.85 -4.75 40.52
C LYS A 857 -4.16 -4.97 39.04
N SER A 858 -5.26 -5.63 38.71
CA SER A 858 -5.77 -5.77 37.34
C SER A 858 -7.30 -5.66 37.32
N PRO A 859 -7.93 -5.28 36.20
CA PRO A 859 -9.39 -5.27 36.08
C PRO A 859 -10.01 -6.68 36.16
N GLN A 860 -11.06 -6.83 36.97
CA GLN A 860 -11.68 -8.13 37.28
C GLN A 860 -13.21 -8.07 37.13
N ALA A 861 -13.82 -9.11 36.55
CA ALA A 861 -15.27 -9.23 36.41
C ALA A 861 -15.90 -9.66 37.75
N ILE A 862 -16.19 -8.69 38.60
CA ILE A 862 -16.63 -8.94 39.98
C ILE A 862 -18.05 -9.52 39.97
N SER A 863 -18.20 -10.70 40.58
CA SER A 863 -19.50 -11.37 40.73
C SER A 863 -20.04 -11.31 42.15
N GLY A 864 -19.26 -10.80 43.11
CA GLY A 864 -19.64 -10.78 44.51
C GLY A 864 -18.48 -10.45 45.45
N PHE A 865 -18.75 -10.49 46.75
CA PHE A 865 -17.74 -10.39 47.79
C PHE A 865 -18.13 -11.20 49.04
N LYS A 866 -17.18 -11.39 49.93
CA LYS A 866 -17.36 -11.97 51.26
C LYS A 866 -16.85 -11.00 52.32
N TYR A 867 -17.58 -10.95 53.42
CA TYR A 867 -17.24 -10.17 54.61
C TYR A 867 -17.30 -11.09 55.83
N LEU A 868 -16.19 -11.18 56.57
CA LEU A 868 -16.14 -11.88 57.84
C LEU A 868 -16.17 -10.84 58.98
N PRO A 869 -17.23 -10.82 59.81
CA PRO A 869 -17.29 -9.95 60.99
C PRO A 869 -16.22 -10.31 62.02
N ARG A 870 -15.92 -9.38 62.93
CA ARG A 870 -15.07 -9.64 64.11
C ARG A 870 -15.62 -10.80 64.96
N GLN A 871 -14.73 -11.73 65.35
CA GLN A 871 -15.11 -13.02 65.95
C GLN A 871 -15.35 -12.99 67.47
N ASN A 872 -14.70 -12.10 68.21
CA ASN A 872 -14.72 -12.10 69.67
C ASN A 872 -15.80 -11.20 70.30
N GLN A 873 -16.28 -10.16 69.61
CA GLN A 873 -17.33 -9.25 70.12
C GLN A 873 -18.05 -8.53 68.97
N ALA A 874 -19.20 -7.89 69.28
CA ALA A 874 -20.04 -7.21 68.30
C ALA A 874 -19.52 -5.81 67.87
N ASN A 875 -18.61 -5.23 68.65
CA ASN A 875 -18.06 -3.91 68.40
C ASN A 875 -17.45 -3.79 66.99
N GLY A 876 -18.03 -2.90 66.18
CA GLY A 876 -17.61 -2.61 64.80
C GLY A 876 -18.22 -3.50 63.73
N ARG A 877 -19.04 -4.50 64.07
CA ARG A 877 -19.68 -5.30 63.02
C ARG A 877 -20.57 -4.41 62.14
N ILE A 878 -20.35 -4.48 60.84
CA ILE A 878 -21.07 -3.68 59.86
C ILE A 878 -22.54 -4.11 59.85
N ALA A 879 -23.46 -3.15 59.93
CA ALA A 879 -24.88 -3.38 59.69
C ALA A 879 -25.23 -2.98 58.26
N ASP A 880 -25.50 -1.71 57.98
CA ASP A 880 -25.83 -1.24 56.64
C ASP A 880 -24.54 -1.02 55.82
N TYR A 881 -24.52 -1.49 54.57
CA TYR A 881 -23.36 -1.39 53.69
C TYR A 881 -23.72 -1.00 52.26
N GLU A 882 -22.74 -0.45 51.55
CA GLU A 882 -22.70 -0.36 50.08
C GLU A 882 -21.42 -1.00 49.58
N PHE A 883 -21.51 -1.78 48.51
CA PHE A 883 -20.36 -2.34 47.81
C PHE A 883 -20.17 -1.60 46.49
N GLN A 884 -19.02 -0.96 46.35
CA GLN A 884 -18.71 -0.06 45.25
C GLN A 884 -17.51 -0.57 44.46
N VAL A 885 -17.42 -0.18 43.19
CA VAL A 885 -16.33 -0.53 42.29
C VAL A 885 -15.86 0.68 41.50
N SER A 886 -14.60 0.63 41.06
CA SER A 886 -13.96 1.71 40.31
C SER A 886 -12.89 1.16 39.36
N SER A 887 -12.72 1.82 38.21
CA SER A 887 -11.62 1.53 37.27
C SER A 887 -10.36 2.34 37.56
N ASP A 888 -10.51 3.54 38.13
CA ASP A 888 -9.48 4.57 38.29
C ASP A 888 -9.11 4.84 39.77
N GLY A 889 -9.86 4.28 40.72
CA GLY A 889 -9.72 4.51 42.16
C GLY A 889 -10.31 5.85 42.63
N GLN A 890 -10.87 6.66 41.73
CA GLN A 890 -11.40 8.00 41.99
C GLN A 890 -12.91 8.06 41.82
N SER A 891 -13.43 7.47 40.74
CA SER A 891 -14.83 7.46 40.37
C SER A 891 -15.46 6.13 40.77
N TRP A 892 -16.47 6.16 41.64
CA TRP A 892 -17.04 4.95 42.27
C TRP A 892 -18.50 4.71 41.86
N VAL A 893 -18.84 3.46 41.61
CA VAL A 893 -20.20 2.99 41.29
C VAL A 893 -20.64 1.97 42.33
N THR A 894 -21.79 2.17 42.97
CA THR A 894 -22.40 1.18 43.87
C THR A 894 -23.00 0.02 43.08
N LEU A 895 -22.50 -1.21 43.28
CA LEU A 895 -23.01 -2.42 42.66
C LEU A 895 -24.14 -3.06 43.47
N CYS A 896 -24.05 -3.04 44.80
CA CYS A 896 -25.13 -3.49 45.67
C CYS A 896 -25.07 -2.78 47.02
N ALA A 897 -26.18 -2.82 47.75
CA ALA A 897 -26.30 -2.31 49.09
C ALA A 897 -27.17 -3.27 49.90
N GLY A 898 -26.98 -3.30 51.21
CA GLY A 898 -27.74 -4.21 52.05
C GLY A 898 -27.49 -3.99 53.53
N ARG A 899 -28.03 -4.91 54.33
CA ARG A 899 -27.82 -4.96 55.77
C ARG A 899 -27.33 -6.36 56.15
N PHE A 900 -26.20 -6.44 56.82
CA PHE A 900 -25.73 -7.70 57.39
C PHE A 900 -26.46 -8.03 58.69
N PRO A 901 -26.74 -9.32 58.96
CA PRO A 901 -27.20 -9.76 60.27
C PRO A 901 -26.07 -9.62 61.30
N ASP A 902 -26.40 -9.30 62.56
CA ASP A 902 -25.42 -9.35 63.64
C ASP A 902 -25.07 -10.81 63.96
N GLY A 903 -23.80 -11.16 63.78
CA GLY A 903 -23.26 -12.48 64.04
C GLY A 903 -21.78 -12.55 63.67
N THR A 904 -21.18 -13.72 63.90
CA THR A 904 -19.77 -14.00 63.54
C THR A 904 -19.61 -14.76 62.23
N ALA A 905 -20.72 -15.22 61.63
CA ALA A 905 -20.70 -16.00 60.41
C ALA A 905 -20.22 -15.14 59.21
N GLU A 906 -19.45 -15.75 58.32
CA GLU A 906 -19.07 -15.14 57.04
C GLU A 906 -20.33 -14.81 56.23
N GLN A 907 -20.40 -13.59 55.71
CA GLN A 907 -21.45 -13.12 54.84
C GLN A 907 -20.95 -13.19 53.40
N THR A 908 -21.64 -13.93 52.53
CA THR A 908 -21.38 -13.94 51.08
C THR A 908 -22.46 -13.13 50.38
N VAL A 909 -22.04 -12.15 49.57
CA VAL A 909 -22.93 -11.28 48.80
C VAL A 909 -22.61 -11.46 47.33
N ASP A 910 -23.53 -12.09 46.62
CA ASP A 910 -23.49 -12.15 45.16
C ASP A 910 -23.97 -10.81 44.59
N VAL A 911 -23.19 -10.27 43.67
CA VAL A 911 -23.53 -9.04 42.95
C VAL A 911 -24.22 -9.45 41.67
N GLN A 912 -25.55 -9.39 41.65
CA GLN A 912 -26.27 -9.40 40.39
C GLN A 912 -26.03 -8.06 39.68
N LEU A 913 -25.50 -8.14 38.47
CA LEU A 913 -25.14 -6.97 37.67
C LEU A 913 -26.35 -6.03 37.53
N ALA A 914 -26.18 -4.81 38.03
CA ALA A 914 -27.19 -3.76 38.02
C ALA A 914 -27.50 -3.29 36.59
N ASN A 915 -28.37 -4.01 35.90
CA ASN A 915 -29.17 -3.47 34.79
C ASN A 915 -30.53 -4.16 34.83
N GLU A 916 -31.35 -3.78 35.80
CA GLU A 916 -32.72 -4.27 35.91
C GLU A 916 -33.67 -3.61 34.90
N ARG A 917 -33.22 -2.62 34.12
CA ARG A 917 -34.03 -1.90 33.11
C ARG A 917 -33.65 -2.30 31.69
N SER A 918 -34.62 -2.30 30.78
CA SER A 918 -34.32 -2.43 29.35
C SER A 918 -33.58 -1.23 28.80
N ILE A 919 -32.90 -1.41 27.67
CA ILE A 919 -32.31 -0.34 26.87
C ILE A 919 -32.89 -0.42 25.46
N ARG A 920 -33.07 0.71 24.77
CA ARG A 920 -33.68 0.75 23.44
C ARG A 920 -32.80 -0.01 22.45
N GLY A 921 -33.25 -1.19 22.01
CA GLY A 921 -32.57 -2.03 21.03
C GLY A 921 -33.00 -1.72 19.60
N THR A 922 -32.16 -2.08 18.64
CA THR A 922 -32.39 -1.85 17.20
C THR A 922 -32.53 -3.14 16.41
N VAL A 923 -32.21 -4.30 17.00
CA VAL A 923 -32.33 -5.61 16.36
C VAL A 923 -33.53 -6.38 16.90
N ALA A 924 -34.56 -6.52 16.07
CA ALA A 924 -35.70 -7.36 16.44
C ALA A 924 -35.27 -8.84 16.55
N VAL A 925 -35.56 -9.46 17.69
CA VAL A 925 -35.31 -10.89 17.98
C VAL A 925 -36.57 -11.55 18.54
N LYS A 926 -36.61 -12.88 18.55
CA LYS A 926 -37.74 -13.63 19.16
C LYS A 926 -37.28 -14.41 20.38
N ALA A 927 -37.62 -13.96 21.58
CA ALA A 927 -37.29 -14.69 22.80
C ALA A 927 -38.33 -15.78 23.08
N THR A 928 -37.88 -17.00 23.40
CA THR A 928 -38.76 -18.08 23.86
C THR A 928 -38.73 -18.15 25.38
N PHE A 929 -39.87 -17.91 26.03
CA PHE A 929 -40.03 -18.09 27.47
C PHE A 929 -40.71 -19.42 27.77
N ARG A 930 -40.07 -20.27 28.57
CA ARG A 930 -40.53 -21.62 28.90
C ARG A 930 -40.78 -21.76 30.39
N ASN A 931 -41.95 -22.28 30.73
CA ASN A 931 -42.33 -22.62 32.08
C ASN A 931 -42.34 -24.15 32.25
N ASN A 932 -41.28 -24.71 32.82
CA ASN A 932 -41.21 -26.13 33.19
C ASN A 932 -41.81 -26.41 34.58
N GLY A 933 -42.27 -25.37 35.28
CA GLY A 933 -42.89 -25.48 36.59
C GLY A 933 -44.32 -26.03 36.56
N SER A 934 -44.91 -26.15 37.75
CA SER A 934 -46.29 -26.62 37.96
C SER A 934 -47.32 -25.51 38.12
N VAL A 935 -46.89 -24.24 38.16
CA VAL A 935 -47.76 -23.06 38.32
C VAL A 935 -47.61 -22.13 37.11
N PRO A 936 -48.67 -21.39 36.70
CA PRO A 936 -48.56 -20.40 35.63
C PRO A 936 -47.57 -19.29 35.98
N LEU A 937 -46.84 -18.76 34.99
CA LEU A 937 -45.90 -17.66 35.19
C LEU A 937 -46.20 -16.48 34.28
N ASP A 938 -46.19 -15.28 34.84
CA ASP A 938 -46.23 -14.05 34.06
C ASP A 938 -44.86 -13.74 33.47
N TYR A 939 -44.79 -13.42 32.18
CA TYR A 939 -43.58 -12.86 31.58
C TYR A 939 -43.72 -11.36 31.43
N VAL A 940 -42.79 -10.65 32.06
CA VAL A 940 -42.85 -9.23 32.35
C VAL A 940 -41.62 -8.57 31.74
N TRP A 941 -41.85 -7.57 30.90
CA TRP A 941 -40.79 -6.73 30.38
C TRP A 941 -40.46 -5.68 31.44
N VAL A 942 -39.18 -5.45 31.71
CA VAL A 942 -38.78 -4.31 32.54
C VAL A 942 -38.38 -3.18 31.62
N ASP A 943 -39.20 -2.14 31.53
CA ASP A 943 -39.06 -1.09 30.53
C ASP A 943 -37.81 -0.21 30.74
N TYR A 944 -37.65 0.79 29.88
CA TYR A 944 -36.49 1.69 29.90
C TYR A 944 -36.36 2.55 31.18
N ALA A 945 -37.46 2.73 31.91
CA ALA A 945 -37.49 3.44 33.18
C ALA A 945 -37.34 2.50 34.39
N GLY A 946 -37.23 1.19 34.15
CA GLY A 946 -37.21 0.17 35.20
C GLY A 946 -38.60 -0.27 35.67
N ALA A 947 -39.68 0.20 35.02
CA ALA A 947 -41.03 -0.19 35.38
C ALA A 947 -41.41 -1.54 34.73
N GLU A 948 -42.08 -2.38 35.50
CA GLU A 948 -42.52 -3.69 35.04
C GLU A 948 -43.80 -3.58 34.22
N LYS A 949 -43.78 -4.14 33.00
CA LYS A 949 -44.95 -4.27 32.14
C LYS A 949 -45.21 -5.75 31.84
N LYS A 950 -46.33 -6.28 32.34
CA LYS A 950 -46.75 -7.65 32.03
C LYS A 950 -47.15 -7.77 30.56
N TYR A 951 -46.61 -8.77 29.86
CA TYR A 951 -46.97 -9.06 28.47
C TYR A 951 -47.93 -10.24 28.36
N GLY A 952 -47.82 -11.23 29.24
CA GLY A 952 -48.74 -12.36 29.25
C GLY A 952 -48.40 -13.37 30.34
N THR A 953 -49.04 -14.52 30.26
CA THR A 953 -48.89 -15.63 31.21
C THR A 953 -48.61 -16.93 30.45
N ILE A 954 -47.63 -17.69 30.91
CA ILE A 954 -47.20 -18.98 30.36
C ILE A 954 -47.78 -20.06 31.26
N ALA A 955 -48.63 -20.92 30.70
CA ALA A 955 -49.17 -22.06 31.42
C ALA A 955 -48.05 -23.01 31.91
N PRO A 956 -48.30 -23.81 32.97
CA PRO A 956 -47.38 -24.88 33.37
C PRO A 956 -46.99 -25.77 32.18
N ARG A 957 -45.74 -26.23 32.15
CA ARG A 957 -45.20 -27.13 31.12
C ARG A 957 -45.38 -26.63 29.69
N SER A 958 -45.36 -25.31 29.48
CA SER A 958 -45.59 -24.66 28.19
C SER A 958 -44.50 -23.62 27.87
N GLN A 959 -44.49 -23.12 26.64
CA GLN A 959 -43.61 -22.03 26.22
C GLN A 959 -44.35 -21.02 25.35
N VAL A 960 -43.86 -19.79 25.33
CA VAL A 960 -44.32 -18.71 24.44
C VAL A 960 -43.12 -18.11 23.72
N VAL A 961 -43.31 -17.70 22.47
CA VAL A 961 -42.32 -16.93 21.70
C VAL A 961 -42.80 -15.49 21.64
N GLN A 962 -41.94 -14.55 22.02
CA GLN A 962 -42.24 -13.13 22.11
C GLN A 962 -41.26 -12.34 21.23
N ASP A 963 -41.81 -11.55 20.30
CA ASP A 963 -41.02 -10.55 19.58
C ASP A 963 -40.53 -9.50 20.59
N THR A 964 -39.23 -9.24 20.57
CA THR A 964 -38.54 -8.35 21.49
C THR A 964 -37.31 -7.76 20.81
N TYR A 965 -36.55 -6.95 21.53
CA TYR A 965 -35.22 -6.52 21.10
C TYR A 965 -34.14 -7.19 21.93
N GLU A 966 -32.94 -7.29 21.35
CA GLU A 966 -31.72 -7.90 21.88
C GLU A 966 -31.21 -7.26 23.18
N THR A 967 -31.83 -6.17 23.63
CA THR A 967 -31.47 -5.40 24.83
C THR A 967 -32.62 -5.25 25.83
N HIS A 968 -33.72 -5.99 25.64
CA HIS A 968 -34.89 -5.94 26.55
C HIS A 968 -34.79 -6.94 27.69
N VAL A 969 -34.81 -6.45 28.94
CA VAL A 969 -34.80 -7.28 30.17
C VAL A 969 -36.19 -7.84 30.45
N TRP A 970 -36.25 -9.12 30.79
CA TRP A 970 -37.51 -9.82 31.08
C TRP A 970 -37.48 -10.53 32.44
N ARG A 971 -38.65 -10.73 33.05
CA ARG A 971 -38.84 -11.46 34.30
C ARG A 971 -39.95 -12.49 34.13
N LEU A 972 -39.76 -13.67 34.72
CA LEU A 972 -40.83 -14.63 34.97
C LEU A 972 -41.30 -14.47 36.42
N LYS A 973 -42.60 -14.29 36.62
CA LYS A 973 -43.19 -14.03 37.94
C LYS A 973 -44.30 -15.01 38.28
N ASP A 974 -44.29 -15.49 39.52
CA ASP A 974 -45.40 -16.19 40.16
C ASP A 974 -46.08 -15.20 41.11
N GLY A 975 -47.19 -14.60 40.66
CA GLY A 975 -47.80 -13.46 41.32
C GLY A 975 -46.83 -12.27 41.45
N ALA A 976 -46.64 -11.76 42.66
CA ALA A 976 -45.72 -10.65 42.92
C ALA A 976 -44.24 -11.08 42.95
N ARG A 977 -43.96 -12.39 43.05
CA ARG A 977 -42.61 -12.92 43.22
C ARG A 977 -41.93 -13.12 41.87
N THR A 978 -40.77 -12.49 41.66
CA THR A 978 -39.89 -12.82 40.54
C THR A 978 -39.22 -14.17 40.80
N VAL A 979 -39.39 -15.11 39.87
CA VAL A 979 -38.86 -16.47 39.98
C VAL A 979 -37.70 -16.72 39.01
N ALA A 980 -37.56 -15.90 37.97
CA ALA A 980 -36.38 -15.86 37.11
C ALA A 980 -36.26 -14.49 36.43
N THR A 981 -35.04 -13.99 36.24
CA THR A 981 -34.75 -12.76 35.47
C THR A 981 -33.89 -13.11 34.26
N TYR A 982 -34.33 -12.70 33.08
CA TYR A 982 -33.61 -12.82 31.82
C TYR A 982 -32.92 -11.50 31.51
N VAL A 983 -31.60 -11.53 31.50
CA VAL A 983 -30.75 -10.46 30.96
C VAL A 983 -30.36 -10.87 29.54
N PRO A 984 -30.57 -10.00 28.53
CA PRO A 984 -30.38 -10.37 27.13
C PRO A 984 -28.98 -10.85 26.78
N THR A 985 -28.92 -11.84 25.89
CA THR A 985 -27.71 -12.33 25.24
C THR A 985 -27.72 -11.96 23.75
N THR A 986 -26.58 -12.05 23.07
CA THR A 986 -26.47 -11.83 21.62
C THR A 986 -26.97 -13.01 20.78
N GLU A 987 -27.61 -14.01 21.39
CA GLU A 987 -28.07 -15.20 20.69
C GLU A 987 -29.32 -14.90 19.84
N PRO A 988 -29.37 -15.34 18.57
CA PRO A 988 -30.58 -15.28 17.77
C PRO A 988 -31.61 -16.29 18.30
N ASN A 989 -32.75 -15.78 18.73
CA ASN A 989 -33.87 -16.52 19.32
C ASN A 989 -33.58 -17.21 20.68
N PRO A 990 -33.23 -16.42 21.72
CA PRO A 990 -32.81 -16.96 23.00
C PRO A 990 -33.95 -17.72 23.70
N VAL A 991 -33.64 -18.83 24.36
CA VAL A 991 -34.61 -19.65 25.11
C VAL A 991 -34.37 -19.50 26.61
N PHE A 992 -35.32 -18.89 27.29
CA PHE A 992 -35.30 -18.66 28.74
C PHE A 992 -36.27 -19.59 29.46
N SER A 993 -35.78 -20.42 30.38
CA SER A 993 -36.59 -21.46 31.06
C SER A 993 -36.61 -21.29 32.58
N TYR A 994 -37.78 -21.51 33.20
CA TYR A 994 -37.93 -21.64 34.65
C TYR A 994 -38.33 -23.06 35.04
N GLY A 995 -37.72 -23.60 36.10
CA GLY A 995 -37.92 -24.97 36.59
C GLY A 995 -36.97 -25.99 35.95
N ASN A 996 -36.67 -27.07 36.66
CA ASN A 996 -35.84 -28.15 36.13
C ASN A 996 -36.48 -28.75 34.87
N SER A 997 -35.66 -29.03 33.85
CA SER A 997 -36.12 -29.67 32.61
C SER A 997 -36.94 -30.94 32.92
N PRO A 998 -37.99 -31.23 32.13
CA PRO A 998 -38.67 -32.53 32.23
C PRO A 998 -37.69 -33.70 32.06
#